data_AF-A0A7X7H446-F1
#
_entry.id   AF-A0A7X7H446-F1
#
_cell.length_a   1.000
_cell.length_b   1.000
_cell.length_c   1.000
_cell.angle_alpha   90.00
_cell.angle_beta   90.00
_cell.angle_gamma   90.00
#
_symmetry.space_group_name_H-M   'P 1'
#
loop_
_entity.id
_entity.type
_entity.pdbx_description
1 polymer ?
#
loop_
_entity_poly.entity_id
_entity_poly.type
_entity_poly.pdbx_seq_one_letter_code
_entity_poly.pdbx_strand_id
1 'polypeptide(L)'
;MQWSDGSKACRIDVLKSVVADLLTRYRHDAYIGYGTLGYVGYKYYNSGSNKNYDYKLVKFPISDLTNENNYKDALKEIAKYKAKGGTPLAFSLYESAKYFRGYKMLDENNGKLPSSGWRPKYGVTYFDVFSSPIRYRCQEQHLVLMTDGAPMGDYLGPVEDKDRKSDSGFYSSEQVTRPSISKTGKFLWNLDLRTDAQNIGNRDLAGKEWFSKGSKRMPLHINAITFGNDTSDADIKELDRTVAPSGGVHVHAKNATALYEAFHQIFQDIIQTRSGTGAIEDQTAQTKQSIRYSTAYEPRIWTGELVARQFNETTKKYDKLLWSTKDTIVPNQGKFYTTNDAFTSTNKTPSDKKVVLGPGTPGIDSNYANWLKGTESSNLRDRQGNLLGAIINSDITYFATDVPRINLDTLSSTMRMEFINFIKFRRDNMRYNILIGGSNDGLLNFIYADKNGGGKNREAGQRFVSYFPSFFKEDLPQITDLYYTHQYKIDGKNHLFDALDGDTVRTIGISSMAAGRKGLVGYQLFEATRDLADPSTDFKVNFEITNQTPGFSDLGYTYSEVDFVNQFDGGEQKDRVFAVFGNGFGAESGKSIIYIIDAITGEKINSITLSNDGLGAASPSLVVQNAKGGLQHLSKLYVGDYSGKLYKVVFEPFNEKFEVQKMVTLYDTKGSNEKAGVRPITTRPTLNQDRDGMMWIYFGTGSAATLDDISDDAQKVTHYLYGLRDLDHTLYRNDLVG
;
A
#
# COMPACT_ATOMS: atom_id res chain seq x y z
N MET A 1 -27.93 -23.56 -12.99
CA MET A 1 -27.52 -22.25 -12.40
C MET A 1 -27.87 -21.14 -13.40
N GLN A 2 -27.72 -19.86 -13.08
CA GLN A 2 -27.94 -18.75 -14.01
C GLN A 2 -26.64 -18.00 -14.30
N TRP A 3 -26.46 -17.56 -15.55
CA TRP A 3 -25.47 -16.55 -15.96
C TRP A 3 -25.90 -15.15 -15.48
N SER A 4 -25.03 -14.15 -15.62
CA SER A 4 -25.31 -12.75 -15.27
C SER A 4 -26.47 -12.14 -16.06
N ASP A 5 -26.78 -12.70 -17.23
CA ASP A 5 -27.93 -12.32 -18.07
C ASP A 5 -29.23 -13.09 -17.72
N GLY A 6 -29.20 -13.94 -16.68
CA GLY A 6 -30.35 -14.73 -16.22
C GLY A 6 -30.57 -16.06 -16.96
N SER A 7 -29.78 -16.37 -18.00
CA SER A 7 -29.92 -17.61 -18.77
C SER A 7 -29.42 -18.84 -18.01
N LYS A 8 -30.01 -20.02 -18.27
CA LYS A 8 -29.65 -21.27 -17.57
C LYS A 8 -28.28 -21.78 -18.02
N ALA A 9 -27.42 -22.11 -17.07
CA ALA A 9 -26.08 -22.63 -17.27
C ALA A 9 -25.82 -23.93 -16.49
N CYS A 10 -25.01 -24.82 -17.07
CA CYS A 10 -24.39 -25.92 -16.33
C CYS A 10 -23.23 -25.38 -15.48
N ARG A 11 -23.08 -25.84 -14.23
CA ARG A 11 -22.04 -25.39 -13.29
C ARG A 11 -20.63 -25.51 -13.85
N ILE A 12 -20.37 -26.58 -14.61
CA ILE A 12 -19.06 -26.83 -15.23
C ILE A 12 -18.71 -25.79 -16.30
N ASP A 13 -19.68 -25.27 -17.04
CA ASP A 13 -19.44 -24.25 -18.06
C ASP A 13 -19.16 -22.88 -17.43
N VAL A 14 -19.86 -22.58 -16.33
CA VAL A 14 -19.59 -21.41 -15.50
C VAL A 14 -18.17 -21.48 -14.93
N LEU A 15 -17.78 -22.62 -14.35
CA LEU A 15 -16.44 -22.83 -13.82
C LEU A 15 -15.36 -22.60 -14.88
N LYS A 16 -15.53 -23.18 -16.07
CA LYS A 16 -14.58 -22.99 -17.19
C LYS A 16 -14.39 -21.52 -17.54
N SER A 17 -15.49 -20.79 -17.66
CA SER A 17 -15.44 -19.35 -17.98
C SER A 17 -14.72 -18.57 -16.89
N VAL A 18 -15.12 -18.76 -15.62
CA VAL A 18 -14.54 -18.01 -14.50
C VAL A 18 -13.05 -18.29 -14.33
N VAL A 19 -12.62 -19.55 -14.47
CA VAL A 19 -11.19 -19.91 -14.38
C VAL A 19 -10.42 -19.33 -15.58
N ALA A 20 -10.98 -19.33 -16.79
CA ALA A 20 -10.35 -18.70 -17.94
C ALA A 20 -10.14 -17.18 -17.73
N ASP A 21 -11.14 -16.48 -17.19
CA ASP A 21 -11.04 -15.06 -16.85
C ASP A 21 -9.99 -14.81 -15.77
N LEU A 22 -9.94 -15.69 -14.76
CA LEU A 22 -8.93 -15.66 -13.71
C LEU A 22 -7.50 -15.80 -14.26
N LEU A 23 -7.27 -16.79 -15.15
CA LEU A 23 -5.96 -16.95 -15.79
C LEU A 23 -5.60 -15.71 -16.61
N THR A 24 -6.57 -15.14 -17.34
CA THR A 24 -6.35 -13.92 -18.13
C THR A 24 -5.92 -12.75 -17.26
N ARG A 25 -6.55 -12.59 -16.10
CA ARG A 25 -6.30 -11.48 -15.18
C ARG A 25 -4.96 -11.62 -14.46
N TYR A 26 -4.65 -12.81 -13.93
CA TYR A 26 -3.57 -13.00 -12.96
C TYR A 26 -2.32 -13.70 -13.51
N ARG A 27 -2.29 -14.04 -14.81
CA ARG A 27 -1.13 -14.68 -15.46
C ARG A 27 0.18 -13.91 -15.32
N HIS A 28 0.13 -12.60 -15.04
CA HIS A 28 1.31 -11.74 -14.86
C HIS A 28 1.80 -11.68 -13.42
N ASP A 29 0.99 -12.15 -12.47
CA ASP A 29 1.22 -11.93 -11.04
C ASP A 29 1.63 -13.20 -10.30
N ALA A 30 1.36 -14.37 -10.89
CA ALA A 30 1.68 -15.67 -10.30
C ALA A 30 1.98 -16.75 -11.35
N TYR A 31 2.71 -17.77 -10.92
CA TYR A 31 2.79 -19.05 -11.63
C TYR A 31 1.56 -19.87 -11.28
N ILE A 32 0.79 -20.28 -12.30
CA ILE A 32 -0.51 -20.91 -12.08
C ILE A 32 -0.53 -22.29 -12.73
N GLY A 33 -1.11 -23.25 -12.00
CA GLY A 33 -1.44 -24.58 -12.47
C GLY A 33 -2.79 -25.00 -11.91
N TYR A 34 -3.38 -26.06 -12.47
CA TYR A 34 -4.68 -26.54 -12.02
C TYR A 34 -4.90 -28.02 -12.32
N GLY A 35 -5.79 -28.62 -11.55
CA GLY A 35 -6.16 -30.02 -11.65
C GLY A 35 -7.67 -30.22 -11.51
N THR A 36 -8.10 -31.47 -11.54
CA THR A 36 -9.47 -31.86 -11.19
C THR A 36 -9.46 -32.53 -9.82
N LEU A 37 -10.63 -32.58 -9.16
CA LEU A 37 -10.82 -33.54 -8.09
C LEU A 37 -10.60 -34.95 -8.66
N GLY A 38 -9.91 -35.82 -7.92
CA GLY A 38 -9.59 -37.18 -8.37
C GLY A 38 -10.82 -38.00 -8.77
N TYR A 39 -10.62 -39.14 -9.44
CA TYR A 39 -11.75 -40.01 -9.81
C TYR A 39 -12.15 -40.95 -8.67
N VAL A 40 -13.46 -41.11 -8.43
CA VAL A 40 -14.00 -42.11 -7.48
C VAL A 40 -14.11 -43.46 -8.18
N GLY A 41 -13.10 -44.32 -8.00
CA GLY A 41 -12.99 -45.60 -8.69
C GLY A 41 -12.69 -46.78 -7.78
N TYR A 42 -13.64 -47.19 -6.94
CA TYR A 42 -13.71 -48.58 -6.47
C TYR A 42 -14.83 -49.28 -7.25
N LYS A 43 -14.49 -50.12 -8.25
CA LYS A 43 -15.46 -51.06 -8.82
C LYS A 43 -15.56 -52.28 -7.91
N TYR A 44 -16.76 -52.60 -7.46
CA TYR A 44 -17.13 -53.99 -7.19
C TYR A 44 -17.03 -54.75 -8.53
N TYR A 45 -16.19 -55.77 -8.60
CA TYR A 45 -16.03 -56.61 -9.79
C TYR A 45 -17.35 -57.36 -10.06
N ASN A 46 -18.19 -56.88 -10.97
CA ASN A 46 -19.20 -57.74 -11.62
C ASN A 46 -19.82 -57.22 -12.93
N SER A 47 -19.07 -56.47 -13.76
CA SER A 47 -19.49 -56.31 -15.16
C SER A 47 -18.30 -56.09 -16.09
N GLY A 48 -18.18 -56.96 -17.09
CA GLY A 48 -17.10 -57.08 -18.07
C GLY A 48 -16.98 -55.93 -19.07
N SER A 49 -16.86 -54.70 -18.57
CA SER A 49 -16.51 -53.52 -19.36
C SER A 49 -15.19 -52.92 -18.86
N ASN A 50 -14.13 -53.10 -19.65
CA ASN A 50 -12.89 -52.33 -19.53
C ASN A 50 -13.20 -50.88 -19.94
N LYS A 51 -13.40 -50.00 -18.96
CA LYS A 51 -13.39 -48.55 -19.19
C LYS A 51 -12.04 -48.02 -18.71
N ASN A 52 -11.32 -47.31 -19.57
CA ASN A 52 -10.12 -46.56 -19.19
C ASN A 52 -10.56 -45.35 -18.35
N TYR A 53 -10.03 -45.23 -17.14
CA TYR A 53 -10.29 -44.11 -16.24
C TYR A 53 -9.05 -43.23 -16.18
N ASP A 54 -9.24 -41.94 -16.45
CA ASP A 54 -8.20 -40.92 -16.35
C ASP A 54 -8.10 -40.45 -14.88
N TYR A 55 -7.05 -40.93 -14.20
CA TYR A 55 -6.70 -40.61 -12.81
C TYR A 55 -5.76 -39.40 -12.68
N LYS A 56 -5.39 -38.75 -13.80
CA LYS A 56 -4.43 -37.65 -13.80
C LYS A 56 -5.04 -36.43 -13.10
N LEU A 57 -4.65 -36.19 -11.85
CA LEU A 57 -5.13 -35.06 -11.04
C LEU A 57 -4.68 -33.72 -11.64
N VAL A 58 -3.37 -33.57 -11.88
CA VAL A 58 -2.78 -32.35 -12.46
C VAL A 58 -3.03 -32.34 -13.97
N LYS A 59 -3.91 -31.45 -14.42
CA LYS A 59 -4.23 -31.29 -15.85
C LYS A 59 -3.28 -30.30 -16.52
N PHE A 60 -2.89 -29.26 -15.79
CA PHE A 60 -1.92 -28.29 -16.24
C PHE A 60 -0.93 -28.00 -15.10
N PRO A 61 0.38 -28.29 -15.28
CA PRO A 61 1.38 -28.06 -14.25
C PRO A 61 1.57 -26.55 -14.00
N ILE A 62 1.99 -26.20 -12.80
CA ILE A 62 2.32 -24.81 -12.44
C ILE A 62 3.37 -24.27 -13.40
N SER A 63 2.97 -23.27 -14.19
CA SER A 63 3.77 -22.73 -15.29
C SER A 63 3.70 -21.20 -15.34
N ASP A 64 4.66 -20.60 -16.04
CA ASP A 64 4.61 -19.18 -16.38
C ASP A 64 3.56 -18.96 -17.47
N LEU A 65 2.47 -18.28 -17.13
CA LEU A 65 1.39 -17.98 -18.06
C LEU A 65 1.55 -16.61 -18.74
N THR A 66 2.61 -15.85 -18.44
CA THR A 66 3.00 -14.70 -19.28
C THR A 66 3.49 -15.15 -20.65
N ASN A 67 3.98 -16.39 -20.74
CA ASN A 67 4.24 -17.05 -22.00
C ASN A 67 2.92 -17.38 -22.71
N GLU A 68 2.71 -16.75 -23.86
CA GLU A 68 1.46 -16.83 -24.62
C GLU A 68 1.12 -18.26 -25.09
N ASN A 69 2.12 -19.12 -25.33
CA ASN A 69 1.87 -20.52 -25.69
C ASN A 69 1.34 -21.31 -24.49
N ASN A 70 1.99 -21.17 -23.33
CA ASN A 70 1.54 -21.80 -22.08
C ASN A 70 0.13 -21.35 -21.72
N TYR A 71 -0.18 -20.06 -21.85
CA TYR A 71 -1.51 -19.51 -21.61
C TYR A 71 -2.57 -20.11 -22.55
N LYS A 72 -2.29 -20.18 -23.85
CA LYS A 72 -3.21 -20.80 -24.82
C LYS A 72 -3.43 -22.28 -24.53
N ASP A 73 -2.39 -23.01 -24.15
CA ASP A 73 -2.50 -24.42 -23.83
C ASP A 73 -3.27 -24.67 -22.53
N ALA A 74 -3.10 -23.79 -21.54
CA ALA A 74 -3.94 -23.80 -20.34
C ALA A 74 -5.44 -23.62 -20.70
N LEU A 75 -5.79 -22.60 -21.48
CA LEU A 75 -7.17 -22.39 -21.89
C LEU A 75 -7.76 -23.59 -22.65
N LYS A 76 -6.96 -24.23 -23.52
CA LYS A 76 -7.38 -25.46 -24.22
C LYS A 76 -7.67 -26.61 -23.27
N GLU A 77 -6.87 -26.80 -22.23
CA GLU A 77 -7.10 -27.86 -21.23
C GLU A 77 -8.36 -27.59 -20.40
N ILE A 78 -8.62 -26.35 -20.00
CA ILE A 78 -9.85 -25.98 -19.28
C ILE A 78 -11.09 -26.30 -20.12
N ALA A 79 -11.06 -25.97 -21.42
CA ALA A 79 -12.19 -26.22 -22.32
C ALA A 79 -12.59 -27.71 -22.37
N LYS A 80 -11.63 -28.63 -22.19
CA LYS A 80 -11.85 -30.08 -22.21
C LYS A 80 -12.54 -30.64 -20.96
N TYR A 81 -12.66 -29.87 -19.88
CA TYR A 81 -13.18 -30.36 -18.61
C TYR A 81 -14.63 -30.87 -18.73
N LYS A 82 -14.92 -31.96 -18.04
CA LYS A 82 -16.26 -32.56 -17.98
C LYS A 82 -16.59 -32.90 -16.54
N ALA A 83 -17.85 -32.68 -16.16
CA ALA A 83 -18.33 -33.14 -14.87
C ALA A 83 -18.22 -34.67 -14.80
N LYS A 84 -17.57 -35.16 -13.74
CA LYS A 84 -17.46 -36.59 -13.41
C LYS A 84 -18.05 -36.79 -12.01
N GLY A 85 -18.58 -37.97 -11.74
CA GLY A 85 -19.22 -38.28 -10.46
C GLY A 85 -18.21 -38.45 -9.32
N GLY A 86 -18.63 -38.04 -8.11
CA GLY A 86 -17.88 -38.16 -6.87
C GLY A 86 -17.02 -36.93 -6.53
N THR A 87 -16.68 -36.79 -5.25
CA THR A 87 -16.11 -35.56 -4.68
C THR A 87 -14.99 -35.89 -3.67
N PRO A 88 -13.84 -36.42 -4.12
CA PRO A 88 -12.79 -36.89 -3.21
C PRO A 88 -11.86 -35.73 -2.80
N LEU A 89 -12.32 -34.90 -1.86
CA LEU A 89 -11.65 -33.67 -1.45
C LEU A 89 -10.34 -33.92 -0.70
N ALA A 90 -10.35 -34.80 0.32
CA ALA A 90 -9.18 -35.11 1.11
C ALA A 90 -8.10 -35.80 0.26
N PHE A 91 -8.53 -36.67 -0.65
CA PHE A 91 -7.64 -37.27 -1.65
C PHE A 91 -6.97 -36.23 -2.53
N SER A 92 -7.75 -35.31 -3.07
CA SER A 92 -7.24 -34.31 -4.00
C SER A 92 -6.23 -33.36 -3.34
N LEU A 93 -6.47 -32.97 -2.08
CA LEU A 93 -5.52 -32.17 -1.31
C LEU A 93 -4.20 -32.92 -1.03
N TYR A 94 -4.26 -34.19 -0.66
CA TYR A 94 -3.05 -34.97 -0.38
C TYR A 94 -2.22 -35.23 -1.65
N GLU A 95 -2.85 -35.60 -2.76
CA GLU A 95 -2.14 -35.78 -4.04
C GLU A 95 -1.57 -34.46 -4.57
N SER A 96 -2.26 -33.34 -4.33
CA SER A 96 -1.68 -32.01 -4.61
C SER A 96 -0.42 -31.76 -3.78
N ALA A 97 -0.40 -32.16 -2.51
CA ALA A 97 0.81 -32.04 -1.69
C ALA A 97 1.95 -32.91 -2.22
N LYS A 98 1.68 -34.11 -2.77
CA LYS A 98 2.69 -34.91 -3.46
C LYS A 98 3.26 -34.19 -4.67
N TYR A 99 2.44 -33.50 -5.47
CA TYR A 99 2.91 -32.68 -6.58
C TYR A 99 3.89 -31.58 -6.12
N PHE A 100 3.53 -30.83 -5.07
CA PHE A 100 4.43 -29.81 -4.50
C PHE A 100 5.72 -30.39 -3.93
N ARG A 101 5.70 -31.62 -3.44
CA ARG A 101 6.87 -32.33 -2.89
C ARG A 101 7.68 -33.07 -3.96
N GLY A 102 7.23 -33.10 -5.21
CA GLY A 102 7.86 -33.85 -6.29
C GLY A 102 7.79 -35.38 -6.08
N TYR A 103 6.71 -35.88 -5.46
CA TYR A 103 6.49 -37.31 -5.24
C TYR A 103 5.70 -37.94 -6.38
N LYS A 104 5.80 -39.26 -6.44
CA LYS A 104 5.03 -40.08 -7.38
C LYS A 104 3.53 -39.93 -7.11
N MET A 105 2.80 -39.49 -8.12
CA MET A 105 1.34 -39.46 -8.13
C MET A 105 0.79 -40.69 -8.85
N LEU A 106 -0.44 -41.06 -8.53
CA LEU A 106 -1.13 -42.20 -9.14
C LEU A 106 -1.36 -42.00 -10.66
N ASP A 107 -1.03 -43.01 -11.48
CA ASP A 107 -1.13 -43.02 -12.95
C ASP A 107 -1.99 -44.20 -13.50
N GLU A 108 -2.36 -44.11 -14.78
CA GLU A 108 -3.40 -44.87 -15.49
C GLU A 108 -2.97 -46.20 -16.18
N ASN A 109 -1.75 -46.73 -16.01
CA ASN A 109 -1.30 -47.86 -16.85
C ASN A 109 -1.07 -49.23 -16.16
N ASN A 110 -1.80 -50.24 -16.66
CA ASN A 110 -1.48 -51.68 -16.69
C ASN A 110 -1.40 -52.54 -15.41
N GLY A 111 -2.12 -52.21 -14.34
CA GLY A 111 -2.36 -53.14 -13.23
C GLY A 111 -3.77 -53.70 -13.20
N LYS A 112 -3.96 -55.00 -13.47
CA LYS A 112 -5.21 -55.69 -13.09
C LYS A 112 -5.39 -55.55 -11.57
N LEU A 113 -6.46 -54.90 -11.12
CA LEU A 113 -6.89 -54.97 -9.72
C LEU A 113 -7.19 -56.45 -9.39
N PRO A 114 -6.71 -57.00 -8.26
CA PRO A 114 -6.89 -58.41 -7.91
C PRO A 114 -8.37 -58.78 -7.78
N SER A 115 -8.71 -60.00 -8.19
CA SER A 115 -10.06 -60.57 -8.30
C SER A 115 -10.73 -60.92 -6.95
N SER A 116 -10.17 -60.54 -5.80
CA SER A 116 -10.76 -60.85 -4.50
C SER A 116 -10.23 -59.94 -3.40
N GLY A 117 -11.11 -59.09 -2.87
CA GLY A 117 -10.89 -58.32 -1.65
C GLY A 117 -10.05 -57.05 -1.81
N TRP A 118 -10.49 -56.01 -1.10
CA TRP A 118 -9.87 -54.71 -0.80
C TRP A 118 -8.34 -54.60 -0.88
N ARG A 119 -7.75 -54.66 -2.07
CA ARG A 119 -6.31 -54.44 -2.29
C ARG A 119 -6.06 -53.94 -3.72
N PRO A 120 -5.29 -52.87 -3.95
CA PRO A 120 -4.46 -52.77 -5.13
C PRO A 120 -3.23 -53.66 -4.88
N LYS A 121 -3.23 -54.89 -5.40
CA LYS A 121 -2.03 -55.72 -5.42
C LYS A 121 -1.18 -55.25 -6.61
N TYR A 122 0.02 -54.76 -6.32
CA TYR A 122 1.12 -54.42 -7.23
C TYR A 122 0.78 -54.41 -8.73
N GLY A 123 0.68 -53.19 -9.27
CA GLY A 123 0.36 -52.93 -10.68
C GLY A 123 -0.06 -51.49 -10.98
N VAL A 124 -0.12 -50.61 -9.98
CA VAL A 124 -0.30 -49.17 -10.22
C VAL A 124 1.01 -48.62 -10.80
N THR A 125 1.01 -48.20 -12.07
CA THR A 125 2.08 -47.32 -12.54
C THR A 125 1.91 -45.97 -11.88
N TYR A 126 3.03 -45.33 -11.58
CA TYR A 126 3.08 -43.97 -11.10
C TYR A 126 3.66 -43.12 -12.24
N PHE A 127 3.29 -41.84 -12.32
CA PHE A 127 3.99 -40.91 -13.20
C PHE A 127 5.49 -40.90 -12.90
N ASP A 128 6.29 -40.55 -13.92
CA ASP A 128 7.61 -40.02 -13.67
C ASP A 128 7.49 -38.81 -12.72
N VAL A 129 8.42 -38.78 -11.79
CA VAL A 129 8.61 -37.72 -10.79
C VAL A 129 8.38 -36.34 -11.42
N PHE A 130 7.33 -35.64 -11.01
CA PHE A 130 7.25 -34.21 -11.30
C PHE A 130 8.38 -33.53 -10.55
N SER A 131 9.17 -32.70 -11.24
CA SER A 131 9.98 -31.72 -10.54
C SER A 131 9.04 -30.87 -9.69
N SER A 132 9.34 -30.78 -8.40
CA SER A 132 8.60 -29.89 -7.51
C SER A 132 8.54 -28.49 -8.14
N PRO A 133 7.37 -27.81 -8.12
CA PRO A 133 7.24 -26.46 -8.66
C PRO A 133 7.93 -25.39 -7.79
N ILE A 134 8.60 -25.80 -6.70
CA ILE A 134 9.32 -24.92 -5.80
C ILE A 134 10.66 -24.55 -6.41
N ARG A 135 10.92 -23.24 -6.44
CA ARG A 135 12.10 -22.64 -7.09
C ARG A 135 12.92 -21.78 -6.15
N TYR A 136 12.29 -21.24 -5.10
CA TYR A 136 12.91 -20.32 -4.15
C TYR A 136 12.58 -20.73 -2.72
N ARG A 137 13.54 -20.59 -1.79
CA ARG A 137 13.37 -20.95 -0.36
C ARG A 137 12.37 -20.10 0.42
N CYS A 138 11.91 -18.99 -0.16
CA CYS A 138 10.88 -18.09 0.38
C CYS A 138 9.61 -18.07 -0.51
N GLN A 139 9.42 -19.05 -1.39
CA GLN A 139 8.26 -19.13 -2.27
C GLN A 139 7.02 -19.56 -1.47
N GLU A 140 6.04 -18.67 -1.34
CA GLU A 140 4.72 -19.05 -0.84
C GLU A 140 3.98 -19.93 -1.84
N GLN A 141 3.22 -20.87 -1.32
CA GLN A 141 2.46 -21.84 -2.10
C GLN A 141 1.01 -21.83 -1.66
N HIS A 142 0.11 -21.64 -2.60
CA HIS A 142 -1.32 -21.52 -2.33
C HIS A 142 -2.09 -22.58 -3.12
N LEU A 143 -3.05 -23.22 -2.44
CA LEU A 143 -4.01 -24.15 -3.01
C LEU A 143 -5.40 -23.53 -2.90
N VAL A 144 -6.14 -23.50 -4.01
CA VAL A 144 -7.54 -23.09 -4.02
C VAL A 144 -8.39 -24.32 -4.35
N LEU A 145 -9.06 -24.85 -3.33
CA LEU A 145 -9.97 -25.99 -3.47
C LEU A 145 -11.37 -25.47 -3.83
N MET A 146 -11.98 -26.00 -4.88
CA MET A 146 -13.36 -25.67 -5.23
C MET A 146 -14.19 -26.96 -5.30
N THR A 147 -15.37 -26.93 -4.69
CA THR A 147 -16.31 -28.07 -4.64
C THR A 147 -17.75 -27.58 -4.70
N ASP A 148 -18.63 -28.38 -5.30
CA ASP A 148 -20.08 -28.12 -5.32
C ASP A 148 -20.90 -29.12 -4.49
N GLY A 149 -20.23 -29.98 -3.72
CA GLY A 149 -20.90 -30.97 -2.88
C GLY A 149 -20.03 -31.57 -1.77
N ALA A 150 -20.66 -32.44 -0.98
CA ALA A 150 -20.07 -33.12 0.16
C ALA A 150 -18.95 -34.11 -0.25
N PRO A 151 -17.97 -34.38 0.63
CA PRO A 151 -16.97 -35.44 0.47
C PRO A 151 -17.60 -36.78 0.05
N MET A 152 -17.23 -37.31 -1.11
CA MET A 152 -17.71 -38.59 -1.61
C MET A 152 -16.57 -39.36 -2.27
N GLY A 153 -16.32 -40.59 -1.80
CA GLY A 153 -15.26 -41.43 -2.35
C GLY A 153 -13.85 -41.06 -1.86
N ASP A 154 -13.75 -40.37 -0.73
CA ASP A 154 -12.48 -39.96 -0.09
C ASP A 154 -11.73 -41.14 0.54
N TYR A 155 -11.17 -41.97 -0.32
CA TYR A 155 -10.23 -43.01 0.04
C TYR A 155 -8.86 -42.58 -0.44
N LEU A 156 -7.91 -42.42 0.47
CA LEU A 156 -6.51 -42.26 0.09
C LEU A 156 -5.96 -43.60 -0.40
N GLY A 157 -5.30 -43.57 -1.57
CA GLY A 157 -4.43 -44.66 -2.03
C GLY A 157 -3.19 -44.80 -1.12
N PRO A 158 -2.08 -45.40 -1.58
CA PRO A 158 -0.89 -45.52 -0.74
C PRO A 158 -0.40 -44.14 -0.28
N VAL A 159 -0.58 -43.89 1.01
CA VAL A 159 0.01 -42.77 1.76
C VAL A 159 1.49 -43.09 1.95
N GLU A 160 2.36 -42.10 1.77
CA GLU A 160 3.79 -42.25 2.03
C GLU A 160 4.02 -42.72 3.46
N ASP A 161 4.90 -43.71 3.66
CA ASP A 161 5.12 -44.30 4.99
C ASP A 161 5.47 -43.25 6.04
N LYS A 162 6.24 -42.22 5.65
CA LYS A 162 6.62 -41.11 6.52
C LYS A 162 5.46 -40.18 6.94
N ASP A 163 4.37 -40.18 6.17
CA ASP A 163 3.18 -39.37 6.45
C ASP A 163 2.17 -40.15 7.31
N ARG A 164 2.35 -41.46 7.54
CA ARG A 164 1.47 -42.31 8.38
C ARG A 164 1.72 -42.11 9.89
N LYS A 165 1.57 -40.89 10.37
CA LYS A 165 1.72 -40.55 11.80
C LYS A 165 0.36 -40.42 12.48
N SER A 166 0.27 -40.73 13.78
CA SER A 166 -0.99 -40.67 14.54
C SER A 166 -1.62 -39.27 14.56
N ASP A 167 -0.80 -38.23 14.50
CA ASP A 167 -1.18 -36.81 14.50
C ASP A 167 -1.54 -36.26 13.10
N SER A 168 -1.17 -36.96 12.03
CA SER A 168 -1.43 -36.56 10.63
C SER A 168 -2.87 -36.78 10.18
N GLY A 169 -3.63 -37.62 10.89
CA GLY A 169 -4.95 -38.08 10.45
C GLY A 169 -4.93 -39.18 9.39
N PHE A 170 -3.74 -39.60 8.92
CA PHE A 170 -3.56 -40.68 7.94
C PHE A 170 -3.19 -42.04 8.56
N TYR A 171 -3.24 -42.15 9.89
CA TYR A 171 -2.93 -43.38 10.62
C TYR A 171 -4.05 -44.42 10.46
N SER A 172 -3.73 -45.54 9.83
CA SER A 172 -4.57 -46.74 9.73
C SER A 172 -3.67 -47.96 9.75
N SER A 173 -4.08 -49.04 10.43
CA SER A 173 -3.47 -50.37 10.28
C SER A 173 -3.84 -51.03 8.95
N GLU A 174 -4.77 -50.43 8.20
CA GLU A 174 -5.26 -50.86 6.90
C GLU A 174 -4.57 -50.07 5.77
N GLN A 175 -4.45 -50.68 4.58
CA GLN A 175 -3.77 -50.10 3.41
C GLN A 175 -4.50 -48.90 2.76
N VAL A 176 -5.67 -48.52 3.28
CA VAL A 176 -6.53 -47.44 2.78
C VAL A 176 -6.96 -46.59 3.96
N THR A 177 -6.73 -45.27 3.89
CA THR A 177 -7.14 -44.34 4.95
C THR A 177 -8.24 -43.41 4.48
N ARG A 178 -9.16 -43.05 5.39
CA ARG A 178 -10.25 -42.08 5.16
C ARG A 178 -10.08 -40.89 6.10
N PRO A 179 -9.07 -40.03 5.87
CA PRO A 179 -8.89 -38.85 6.71
C PRO A 179 -10.05 -37.89 6.50
N SER A 180 -10.37 -37.09 7.52
CA SER A 180 -11.21 -35.92 7.28
C SER A 180 -10.40 -34.87 6.51
N ILE A 181 -11.09 -34.08 5.71
CA ILE A 181 -10.47 -33.02 4.91
C ILE A 181 -9.80 -31.97 5.81
N SER A 182 -10.36 -31.65 6.98
CA SER A 182 -9.75 -30.69 7.91
C SER A 182 -8.41 -31.19 8.50
N LYS A 183 -8.29 -32.48 8.78
CA LYS A 183 -7.01 -33.09 9.17
C LYS A 183 -5.99 -33.02 8.04
N THR A 184 -6.43 -33.24 6.80
CA THR A 184 -5.58 -33.10 5.61
C THR A 184 -5.09 -31.66 5.45
N GLY A 185 -5.98 -30.66 5.64
CA GLY A 185 -5.59 -29.26 5.62
C GLY A 185 -4.55 -28.90 6.68
N LYS A 186 -4.74 -29.38 7.92
CA LYS A 186 -3.76 -29.21 9.00
C LYS A 186 -2.41 -29.87 8.68
N PHE A 187 -2.42 -31.04 8.05
CA PHE A 187 -1.19 -31.70 7.60
C PHE A 187 -0.44 -30.85 6.57
N LEU A 188 -1.13 -30.36 5.53
CA LEU A 188 -0.56 -29.48 4.50
C LEU A 188 0.08 -28.22 5.10
N TRP A 189 -0.56 -27.61 6.11
CA TRP A 189 -0.01 -26.47 6.85
C TRP A 189 1.22 -26.82 7.68
N ASN A 190 1.33 -28.08 8.13
CA ASN A 190 2.45 -28.54 8.95
C ASN A 190 3.66 -28.99 8.13
N LEU A 191 3.51 -29.14 6.81
CA LEU A 191 4.63 -29.43 5.93
C LEU A 191 5.67 -28.30 5.96
N ASP A 192 6.91 -28.69 5.71
CA ASP A 192 7.98 -27.79 5.33
C ASP A 192 8.57 -28.27 4.02
N LEU A 193 8.16 -27.66 2.92
CA LEU A 193 8.56 -28.14 1.60
C LEU A 193 10.07 -27.98 1.34
N ARG A 194 10.78 -27.17 2.13
CA ARG A 194 12.24 -27.07 2.08
C ARG A 194 12.93 -28.37 2.50
N THR A 195 12.36 -29.09 3.47
CA THR A 195 12.87 -30.41 3.91
C THR A 195 12.25 -31.55 3.12
N ASP A 196 11.00 -31.37 2.70
CA ASP A 196 10.18 -32.48 2.24
C ASP A 196 10.17 -32.66 0.73
N ALA A 197 10.43 -31.61 -0.05
CA ALA A 197 10.44 -31.73 -1.49
C ALA A 197 11.66 -32.50 -1.99
N GLN A 198 11.44 -33.37 -2.96
CA GLN A 198 12.47 -34.12 -3.68
C GLN A 198 12.76 -33.43 -5.02
N ASN A 199 13.97 -33.67 -5.54
CA ASN A 199 14.39 -33.19 -6.86
C ASN A 199 14.46 -31.66 -7.01
N ILE A 200 14.68 -30.93 -5.90
CA ILE A 200 14.77 -29.47 -5.87
C ILE A 200 16.21 -28.91 -5.89
N GLY A 201 17.23 -29.77 -6.08
CA GLY A 201 18.63 -29.36 -6.04
C GLY A 201 19.10 -28.92 -4.64
N ASN A 202 20.42 -28.77 -4.46
CA ASN A 202 20.99 -28.36 -3.16
C ASN A 202 20.85 -26.85 -2.89
N ARG A 203 20.53 -26.07 -3.92
CA ARG A 203 20.38 -24.62 -3.90
C ARG A 203 19.13 -24.25 -4.69
N ASP A 204 18.49 -23.18 -4.28
CA ASP A 204 17.38 -22.59 -5.01
C ASP A 204 17.85 -21.86 -6.29
N LEU A 205 16.91 -21.36 -7.11
CA LEU A 205 17.26 -20.68 -8.37
C LEU A 205 17.96 -19.32 -8.18
N ALA A 206 18.05 -18.80 -6.96
CA ALA A 206 18.87 -17.64 -6.61
C ALA A 206 20.31 -18.04 -6.18
N GLY A 207 20.70 -19.31 -6.32
CA GLY A 207 22.03 -19.82 -5.99
C GLY A 207 22.26 -20.02 -4.48
N LYS A 208 21.18 -20.11 -3.72
CA LYS A 208 21.13 -19.92 -2.28
C LYS A 208 20.67 -21.22 -1.60
N GLU A 209 21.26 -21.57 -0.45
CA GLU A 209 20.90 -22.80 0.25
C GLU A 209 19.49 -22.71 0.86
N TRP A 210 18.77 -23.83 0.88
CA TRP A 210 17.38 -23.91 1.36
C TRP A 210 17.20 -23.49 2.82
N PHE A 211 18.23 -23.70 3.66
CA PHE A 211 18.22 -23.37 5.10
C PHE A 211 19.16 -22.21 5.47
N SER A 212 19.53 -21.33 4.53
CA SER A 212 20.31 -20.17 4.93
C SER A 212 19.54 -19.28 5.90
N LYS A 213 20.28 -18.44 6.63
CA LYS A 213 19.75 -17.28 7.36
C LYS A 213 18.73 -16.54 6.46
N GLY A 214 17.54 -16.26 6.98
CA GLY A 214 16.39 -15.73 6.24
C GLY A 214 15.24 -16.73 6.02
N SER A 215 15.56 -18.02 5.89
CA SER A 215 14.61 -19.04 5.43
C SER A 215 13.57 -19.42 6.49
N LYS A 216 12.28 -19.29 6.17
CA LYS A 216 11.14 -19.67 7.03
C LYS A 216 10.50 -20.98 6.55
N ARG A 217 9.80 -21.68 7.44
CA ARG A 217 9.01 -22.88 7.10
C ARG A 217 8.15 -22.60 5.88
N MET A 218 8.16 -23.51 4.91
CA MET A 218 7.39 -23.37 3.67
C MET A 218 6.21 -24.34 3.65
N PRO A 219 5.05 -23.98 4.22
CA PRO A 219 3.86 -24.80 4.20
C PRO A 219 3.07 -24.63 2.89
N LEU A 220 1.96 -25.37 2.78
CA LEU A 220 0.92 -25.12 1.77
C LEU A 220 -0.23 -24.32 2.41
N HIS A 221 -0.54 -23.14 1.87
CA HIS A 221 -1.70 -22.34 2.26
C HIS A 221 -2.94 -22.83 1.51
N ILE A 222 -4.09 -22.85 2.16
CA ILE A 222 -5.31 -23.45 1.60
C ILE A 222 -6.47 -22.47 1.68
N ASN A 223 -7.08 -22.21 0.54
CA ASN A 223 -8.33 -21.48 0.40
C ASN A 223 -9.39 -22.41 -0.19
N ALA A 224 -10.67 -22.13 0.06
CA ALA A 224 -11.76 -22.96 -0.39
C ALA A 224 -12.91 -22.15 -1.01
N ILE A 225 -13.60 -22.74 -1.97
CA ILE A 225 -14.83 -22.22 -2.55
C ILE A 225 -15.88 -23.33 -2.58
N THR A 226 -17.00 -23.11 -1.89
CA THR A 226 -18.21 -23.92 -2.08
C THR A 226 -19.05 -23.30 -3.18
N PHE A 227 -19.45 -24.08 -4.19
CA PHE A 227 -20.20 -23.59 -5.34
C PHE A 227 -21.60 -24.20 -5.45
N GLY A 228 -22.64 -23.37 -5.40
CA GLY A 228 -24.04 -23.81 -5.41
C GLY A 228 -24.63 -23.97 -4.01
N ASN A 229 -25.82 -24.58 -3.92
CA ASN A 229 -26.63 -24.62 -2.70
C ASN A 229 -26.80 -26.04 -2.13
N ASP A 230 -26.10 -27.03 -2.68
CA ASP A 230 -26.35 -28.44 -2.38
C ASP A 230 -25.45 -28.98 -1.26
N THR A 231 -24.53 -28.15 -0.76
CA THR A 231 -23.59 -28.48 0.31
C THR A 231 -24.22 -28.20 1.67
N SER A 232 -24.12 -29.16 2.60
CA SER A 232 -24.70 -29.01 3.93
C SER A 232 -23.90 -28.05 4.81
N ASP A 233 -24.55 -27.46 5.83
CA ASP A 233 -23.87 -26.63 6.83
C ASP A 233 -22.71 -27.36 7.54
N ALA A 234 -22.82 -28.69 7.68
CA ALA A 234 -21.77 -29.51 8.27
C ALA A 234 -20.53 -29.59 7.37
N ASP A 235 -20.72 -29.74 6.06
CA ASP A 235 -19.64 -29.77 5.08
C ASP A 235 -18.97 -28.39 4.91
N ILE A 236 -19.78 -27.32 4.94
CA ILE A 236 -19.28 -25.92 4.95
C ILE A 236 -18.36 -25.70 6.15
N LYS A 237 -18.79 -26.08 7.36
CA LYS A 237 -17.97 -25.97 8.57
C LYS A 237 -16.70 -26.83 8.52
N GLU A 238 -16.75 -27.97 7.84
CA GLU A 238 -15.56 -28.81 7.68
C GLU A 238 -14.56 -28.16 6.71
N LEU A 239 -15.01 -27.45 5.68
CA LEU A 239 -14.15 -26.61 4.82
C LEU A 239 -13.57 -25.41 5.58
N ASP A 240 -14.35 -24.75 6.44
CA ASP A 240 -13.83 -23.68 7.32
C ASP A 240 -12.68 -24.18 8.20
N ARG A 241 -12.86 -25.35 8.83
CA ARG A 241 -11.80 -26.00 9.62
C ARG A 241 -10.59 -26.41 8.79
N THR A 242 -10.78 -26.65 7.49
CA THR A 242 -9.70 -27.05 6.58
C THR A 242 -8.78 -25.89 6.24
N VAL A 243 -9.34 -24.70 6.02
CA VAL A 243 -8.57 -23.49 5.65
C VAL A 243 -7.96 -22.79 6.87
N ALA A 244 -8.63 -22.87 8.03
CA ALA A 244 -8.28 -22.15 9.25
C ALA A 244 -6.81 -22.28 9.71
N PRO A 245 -6.15 -23.47 9.69
CA PRO A 245 -4.76 -23.58 10.11
C PRO A 245 -3.79 -22.69 9.32
N SER A 246 -4.10 -22.43 8.05
CA SER A 246 -3.29 -21.60 7.16
C SER A 246 -3.73 -20.14 7.09
N GLY A 247 -4.76 -19.76 7.86
CA GLY A 247 -5.39 -18.44 7.78
C GLY A 247 -6.11 -18.16 6.45
N GLY A 248 -6.41 -19.21 5.68
CA GLY A 248 -7.04 -19.07 4.37
C GLY A 248 -8.54 -18.82 4.46
N VAL A 249 -9.11 -18.35 3.35
CA VAL A 249 -10.51 -17.95 3.24
C VAL A 249 -11.35 -19.08 2.64
N HIS A 250 -12.54 -19.28 3.18
CA HIS A 250 -13.59 -20.10 2.57
C HIS A 250 -14.75 -19.22 2.13
N VAL A 251 -15.11 -19.28 0.84
CA VAL A 251 -16.20 -18.48 0.27
C VAL A 251 -17.33 -19.37 -0.25
N HIS A 252 -18.57 -19.01 0.03
CA HIS A 252 -19.76 -19.69 -0.50
C HIS A 252 -20.34 -18.94 -1.69
N ALA A 253 -20.04 -19.42 -2.90
CA ALA A 253 -20.50 -18.87 -4.16
C ALA A 253 -21.80 -19.55 -4.65
N LYS A 254 -22.91 -18.82 -4.69
CA LYS A 254 -24.23 -19.40 -5.06
C LYS A 254 -24.58 -19.30 -6.54
N ASN A 255 -23.84 -18.50 -7.31
CA ASN A 255 -24.06 -18.24 -8.74
C ASN A 255 -22.74 -17.88 -9.44
N ALA A 256 -22.79 -17.65 -10.76
CA ALA A 256 -21.60 -17.34 -11.57
C ALA A 256 -20.85 -16.09 -11.12
N THR A 257 -21.57 -15.01 -10.81
CA THR A 257 -20.99 -13.75 -10.33
C THR A 257 -20.28 -13.95 -8.99
N ALA A 258 -20.94 -14.60 -8.04
CA ALA A 258 -20.36 -14.90 -6.73
C ALA A 258 -19.13 -15.83 -6.83
N LEU A 259 -19.10 -16.73 -7.81
CA LEU A 259 -17.93 -17.59 -8.05
C LEU A 259 -16.75 -16.77 -8.57
N TYR A 260 -17.01 -15.85 -9.51
CA TYR A 260 -15.99 -14.93 -10.00
C TYR A 260 -15.45 -14.03 -8.88
N GLU A 261 -16.33 -13.46 -8.06
CA GLU A 261 -15.96 -12.63 -6.90
C GLU A 261 -15.15 -13.42 -5.87
N ALA A 262 -15.55 -14.66 -5.57
CA ALA A 262 -14.83 -15.53 -4.64
C ALA A 262 -13.38 -15.80 -5.09
N PHE A 263 -13.21 -16.17 -6.37
CA PHE A 263 -11.89 -16.37 -6.95
C PHE A 263 -11.08 -15.07 -6.98
N HIS A 264 -11.72 -13.94 -7.30
CA HIS A 264 -11.05 -12.64 -7.32
C HIS A 264 -10.56 -12.24 -5.92
N GLN A 265 -11.40 -12.38 -4.89
CA GLN A 265 -11.05 -12.11 -3.50
C GLN A 265 -9.85 -12.96 -3.07
N ILE A 266 -9.93 -14.27 -3.26
CA ILE A 266 -8.85 -15.19 -2.88
C ILE A 266 -7.54 -14.82 -3.60
N PHE A 267 -7.56 -14.52 -4.89
CA PHE A 267 -6.35 -14.16 -5.62
C PHE A 267 -5.80 -12.78 -5.24
N GLN A 268 -6.64 -11.81 -4.89
CA GLN A 268 -6.18 -10.53 -4.33
C GLN A 268 -5.48 -10.74 -2.98
N ASP A 269 -6.05 -11.58 -2.11
CA ASP A 269 -5.47 -11.92 -0.81
C ASP A 269 -4.14 -12.68 -0.95
N ILE A 270 -3.99 -13.49 -1.99
CA ILE A 270 -2.76 -14.25 -2.31
C ILE A 270 -1.68 -13.36 -2.91
N ILE A 271 -2.02 -12.58 -3.94
CA ILE A 271 -1.03 -11.87 -4.77
C ILE A 271 -0.49 -10.63 -4.06
N GLN A 272 -1.23 -10.08 -3.09
CA GLN A 272 -0.83 -9.00 -2.20
C GLN A 272 -0.03 -7.84 -2.81
N THR A 273 -0.09 -7.55 -4.11
CA THR A 273 0.27 -6.21 -4.61
C THR A 273 -0.82 -5.27 -4.16
N ARG A 274 -0.62 -4.65 -3.01
CA ARG A 274 -1.51 -3.61 -2.51
C ARG A 274 -1.17 -2.32 -3.25
N SER A 275 -2.20 -1.68 -3.79
CA SER A 275 -2.08 -0.32 -4.30
C SER A 275 -1.72 0.62 -3.13
N GLY A 276 -0.82 1.57 -3.34
CA GLY A 276 -0.62 2.64 -2.36
C GLY A 276 -1.74 3.69 -2.42
N THR A 277 -1.70 4.70 -1.55
CA THR A 277 -2.84 5.59 -1.23
C THR A 277 -3.38 6.48 -2.35
N GLY A 278 -2.75 6.57 -3.51
CA GLY A 278 -3.30 7.40 -4.58
C GLY A 278 -2.59 7.31 -5.93
N ALA A 279 -3.37 7.63 -6.97
CA ALA A 279 -2.86 7.92 -8.30
C ALA A 279 -3.07 9.41 -8.59
N ILE A 280 -2.07 10.07 -9.16
CA ILE A 280 -2.13 11.47 -9.57
C ILE A 280 -2.12 11.55 -11.10
N GLU A 281 -2.99 12.38 -11.64
CA GLU A 281 -3.04 12.66 -13.07
C GLU A 281 -2.27 13.96 -13.35
N ASP A 282 -1.54 13.98 -14.45
CA ASP A 282 -0.72 15.14 -14.84
C ASP A 282 -1.53 16.37 -15.26
N GLN A 283 -2.82 16.18 -15.57
CA GLN A 283 -3.75 17.23 -15.95
C GLN A 283 -5.20 16.81 -15.68
N THR A 284 -6.09 17.78 -15.48
CA THR A 284 -7.51 17.54 -15.19
C THR A 284 -8.31 17.05 -16.40
N ALA A 285 -7.99 17.54 -17.60
CA ALA A 285 -8.66 17.13 -18.82
C ALA A 285 -8.03 15.86 -19.40
N GLN A 286 -8.84 14.81 -19.58
CA GLN A 286 -8.35 13.53 -20.12
C GLN A 286 -8.19 13.62 -21.64
N THR A 287 -6.96 13.49 -22.11
CA THR A 287 -6.58 13.46 -23.52
C THR A 287 -5.67 12.26 -23.77
N LYS A 288 -5.41 11.89 -25.03
CA LYS A 288 -4.41 10.85 -25.37
C LYS A 288 -2.99 11.11 -24.83
N GLN A 289 -2.69 12.33 -24.38
CA GLN A 289 -1.41 12.70 -23.77
C GLN A 289 -1.47 12.78 -22.25
N SER A 290 -2.62 12.49 -21.63
CA SER A 290 -2.73 12.41 -20.18
C SER A 290 -1.97 11.20 -19.66
N ILE A 291 -1.32 11.40 -18.53
CA ILE A 291 -0.53 10.39 -17.83
C ILE A 291 -1.02 10.33 -16.39
N ARG A 292 -1.25 9.11 -15.93
CA ARG A 292 -1.51 8.81 -14.53
C ARG A 292 -0.28 8.16 -13.93
N TYR A 293 0.16 8.69 -12.81
CA TYR A 293 1.19 8.10 -11.96
C TYR A 293 0.54 7.43 -10.76
N SER A 294 0.92 6.20 -10.46
CA SER A 294 0.37 5.41 -9.35
C SER A 294 1.46 4.69 -8.58
N THR A 295 1.26 4.50 -7.27
CA THR A 295 2.13 3.69 -6.41
C THR A 295 1.63 2.25 -6.31
N ALA A 296 2.56 1.32 -6.15
CA ALA A 296 2.30 -0.04 -5.70
C ALA A 296 3.41 -0.50 -4.74
N TYR A 297 3.15 -1.55 -3.96
CA TYR A 297 4.18 -2.19 -3.15
C TYR A 297 4.03 -3.71 -3.06
N GLU A 298 5.15 -4.36 -2.79
CA GLU A 298 5.27 -5.80 -2.60
C GLU A 298 5.50 -6.10 -1.11
N PRO A 299 4.51 -6.60 -0.36
CA PRO A 299 4.60 -6.79 1.08
C PRO A 299 5.51 -7.94 1.50
N ARG A 300 5.90 -8.86 0.60
CA ARG A 300 6.85 -9.93 0.97
C ARG A 300 8.26 -9.40 1.22
N ILE A 301 8.67 -8.40 0.44
CA ILE A 301 10.01 -7.80 0.52
C ILE A 301 9.96 -6.30 0.82
N TRP A 302 8.77 -5.73 1.02
CA TRP A 302 8.48 -4.33 1.35
C TRP A 302 9.19 -3.31 0.44
N THR A 303 9.22 -3.60 -0.85
CA THR A 303 9.69 -2.69 -1.90
C THR A 303 8.49 -2.03 -2.57
N GLY A 304 8.69 -0.85 -3.15
CA GLY A 304 7.67 -0.02 -3.76
C GLY A 304 7.92 0.18 -5.24
N GLU A 305 6.92 0.73 -5.92
CA GLU A 305 6.95 0.96 -7.36
C GLU A 305 6.15 2.22 -7.68
N LEU A 306 6.71 3.11 -8.50
CA LEU A 306 5.95 4.13 -9.21
C LEU A 306 5.76 3.69 -10.65
N VAL A 307 4.53 3.76 -11.11
CA VAL A 307 4.14 3.35 -12.46
C VAL A 307 3.48 4.51 -13.17
N ALA A 308 3.93 4.81 -14.38
CA ALA A 308 3.28 5.74 -15.29
C ALA A 308 2.46 4.98 -16.33
N ARG A 309 1.19 5.36 -16.47
CA ARG A 309 0.31 4.85 -17.53
C ARG A 309 -0.30 6.00 -18.32
N GLN A 310 -0.32 5.86 -19.63
CA GLN A 310 -0.95 6.82 -20.54
C GLN A 310 -2.44 6.51 -20.72
N PHE A 311 -3.25 7.55 -20.88
CA PHE A 311 -4.67 7.42 -21.20
C PHE A 311 -4.87 6.84 -22.60
N ASN A 312 -5.71 5.81 -22.69
CA ASN A 312 -6.06 5.14 -23.93
C ASN A 312 -7.47 5.55 -24.37
N GLU A 313 -7.56 6.24 -25.50
CA GLU A 313 -8.84 6.76 -26.01
C GLU A 313 -9.82 5.66 -26.43
N THR A 314 -9.34 4.44 -26.69
CA THR A 314 -10.16 3.29 -27.08
C THR A 314 -10.83 2.66 -25.87
N THR A 315 -10.07 2.41 -24.80
CA THR A 315 -10.57 1.75 -23.58
C THR A 315 -11.11 2.74 -22.55
N LYS A 316 -10.86 4.04 -22.74
CA LYS A 316 -11.16 5.13 -21.80
C LYS A 316 -10.51 4.92 -20.42
N LYS A 317 -9.33 4.29 -20.38
CA LYS A 317 -8.59 3.96 -19.16
C LYS A 317 -7.10 4.30 -19.28
N TYR A 318 -6.44 4.46 -18.15
CA TYR A 318 -4.98 4.54 -18.06
C TYR A 318 -4.37 3.13 -18.02
N ASP A 319 -4.32 2.45 -19.17
CA ASP A 319 -3.86 1.05 -19.27
C ASP A 319 -2.56 0.85 -20.06
N LYS A 320 -2.10 1.85 -20.80
CA LYS A 320 -0.82 1.78 -21.53
C LYS A 320 0.35 2.11 -20.59
N LEU A 321 1.09 1.09 -20.15
CA LEU A 321 2.33 1.25 -19.38
C LEU A 321 3.35 2.07 -20.18
N LEU A 322 3.87 3.14 -19.58
CA LEU A 322 5.00 3.92 -20.12
C LEU A 322 6.31 3.47 -19.50
N TRP A 323 6.36 3.40 -18.17
CA TRP A 323 7.51 2.95 -17.41
C TRP A 323 7.11 2.56 -15.98
N SER A 324 8.03 1.85 -15.33
CA SER A 324 7.99 1.50 -13.92
C SER A 324 9.36 1.77 -13.28
N THR A 325 9.38 2.29 -12.05
CA THR A 325 10.62 2.44 -11.28
C THR A 325 11.33 1.13 -11.00
N LYS A 326 10.63 0.00 -11.08
CA LYS A 326 11.25 -1.33 -10.99
C LYS A 326 12.31 -1.53 -12.09
N ASP A 327 12.08 -0.93 -13.26
CA ASP A 327 12.95 -1.05 -14.42
C ASP A 327 13.85 0.19 -14.61
N THR A 328 13.38 1.37 -14.22
CA THR A 328 14.09 2.64 -14.49
C THR A 328 15.05 3.07 -13.39
N ILE A 329 14.86 2.61 -12.14
CA ILE A 329 15.77 2.95 -11.02
C ILE A 329 16.87 1.88 -10.91
N VAL A 330 18.12 2.33 -11.05
CA VAL A 330 19.32 1.48 -10.92
C VAL A 330 20.23 1.95 -9.76
N PRO A 331 21.19 1.12 -9.29
CA PRO A 331 22.08 1.52 -8.21
C PRO A 331 22.88 2.78 -8.54
N ASN A 332 23.07 3.64 -7.54
CA ASN A 332 23.77 4.92 -7.60
C ASN A 332 23.20 5.93 -8.62
N GLN A 333 21.96 5.75 -9.08
CA GLN A 333 21.28 6.70 -9.96
C GLN A 333 20.78 7.92 -9.18
N GLY A 334 21.04 9.13 -9.70
CA GLY A 334 20.66 10.39 -9.05
C GLY A 334 21.61 10.79 -7.93
N LYS A 335 21.28 11.89 -7.24
CA LYS A 335 22.05 12.36 -6.08
C LYS A 335 21.41 11.88 -4.79
N PHE A 336 22.23 11.51 -3.81
CA PHE A 336 21.76 11.10 -2.48
C PHE A 336 22.28 12.06 -1.44
N TYR A 337 21.37 12.54 -0.60
CA TYR A 337 21.68 13.53 0.43
C TYR A 337 21.12 13.12 1.79
N THR A 338 21.71 13.66 2.85
CA THR A 338 21.20 13.67 4.23
C THR A 338 21.60 15.00 4.89
N THR A 339 21.55 15.11 6.20
CA THR A 339 22.13 16.22 6.97
C THR A 339 22.95 15.66 8.14
N ASN A 340 23.92 16.43 8.63
CA ASN A 340 24.78 16.02 9.75
C ASN A 340 24.13 16.24 11.13
N ASP A 341 23.14 17.14 11.24
CA ASP A 341 22.53 17.52 12.52
C ASP A 341 21.00 17.52 12.44
N ALA A 342 20.36 16.83 13.39
CA ALA A 342 18.98 17.07 13.77
C ALA A 342 18.91 18.43 14.50
N PHE A 343 18.74 19.49 13.71
CA PHE A 343 18.50 20.90 14.04
C PHE A 343 18.45 21.26 15.53
N THR A 344 19.58 21.72 16.04
CA THR A 344 19.71 22.46 17.32
C THR A 344 20.02 23.96 17.11
N SER A 345 20.07 24.44 15.86
CA SER A 345 20.57 25.76 15.51
C SER A 345 19.46 26.80 15.34
N THR A 346 19.57 27.90 16.09
CA THR A 346 18.79 29.15 16.01
C THR A 346 19.21 30.08 14.86
N ASN A 347 19.94 29.58 13.86
CA ASN A 347 20.41 30.42 12.76
C ASN A 347 19.25 30.86 11.86
N LYS A 348 18.95 32.16 11.91
CA LYS A 348 17.90 32.84 11.14
C LYS A 348 18.19 32.99 9.64
N THR A 349 19.27 32.39 9.14
CA THR A 349 19.66 32.49 7.72
C THR A 349 19.30 31.20 7.00
N PRO A 350 18.60 31.27 5.85
CA PRO A 350 18.41 30.12 4.97
C PRO A 350 19.78 29.56 4.57
N SER A 351 20.10 28.35 5.02
CA SER A 351 21.30 27.66 4.59
C SER A 351 20.93 26.27 4.10
N ASP A 352 21.51 25.91 2.95
CA ASP A 352 21.41 24.55 2.44
C ASP A 352 22.21 23.63 3.36
N LYS A 353 21.49 22.77 4.08
CA LYS A 353 22.08 21.87 5.10
C LYS A 353 22.33 20.47 4.57
N LYS A 354 22.14 20.26 3.26
CA LYS A 354 22.35 18.95 2.66
C LYS A 354 23.83 18.55 2.72
N VAL A 355 24.06 17.26 2.93
CA VAL A 355 25.35 16.59 2.89
C VAL A 355 25.22 15.40 1.96
N VAL A 356 26.21 15.17 1.11
CA VAL A 356 26.23 14.01 0.21
C VAL A 356 26.25 12.73 1.04
N LEU A 357 25.31 11.83 0.78
CA LEU A 357 25.26 10.51 1.40
C LEU A 357 26.31 9.60 0.75
N GLY A 358 27.27 9.12 1.52
CA GLY A 358 28.34 8.27 1.02
C GLY A 358 29.33 7.82 2.11
N PRO A 359 30.46 7.25 1.70
CA PRO A 359 31.52 6.88 2.64
C PRO A 359 32.00 8.09 3.44
N GLY A 360 31.98 7.98 4.77
CA GLY A 360 32.38 9.07 5.68
C GLY A 360 31.25 10.02 6.09
N THR A 361 29.99 9.76 5.70
CA THR A 361 28.83 10.48 6.27
C THR A 361 28.80 10.29 7.79
N PRO A 362 28.85 11.36 8.60
CA PRO A 362 28.82 11.26 10.06
C PRO A 362 27.58 10.51 10.57
N GLY A 363 27.80 9.51 11.43
CA GLY A 363 26.71 8.73 12.04
C GLY A 363 26.01 7.73 11.12
N ILE A 364 26.46 7.56 9.87
CA ILE A 364 25.94 6.55 8.94
C ILE A 364 27.08 5.67 8.45
N ASP A 365 27.03 4.37 8.78
CA ASP A 365 28.01 3.40 8.29
C ASP A 365 27.98 3.30 6.76
N SER A 366 29.16 3.09 6.15
CA SER A 366 29.29 3.05 4.69
C SER A 366 28.46 1.93 4.05
N ASN A 367 28.22 0.81 4.75
CA ASN A 367 27.37 -0.26 4.23
C ASN A 367 25.91 0.19 4.12
N TYR A 368 25.39 0.92 5.12
CA TYR A 368 24.03 1.45 5.06
C TYR A 368 23.90 2.54 3.99
N ALA A 369 24.87 3.44 3.88
CA ALA A 369 24.89 4.45 2.82
C ALA A 369 24.90 3.80 1.43
N ASN A 370 25.73 2.78 1.21
CA ASN A 370 25.78 2.05 -0.05
C ASN A 370 24.47 1.28 -0.32
N TRP A 371 23.85 0.71 0.71
CA TRP A 371 22.56 0.04 0.60
C TRP A 371 21.44 1.02 0.22
N LEU A 372 21.32 2.17 0.87
CA LEU A 372 20.36 3.21 0.50
C LEU A 372 20.53 3.65 -0.97
N LYS A 373 21.76 3.70 -1.45
CA LYS A 373 22.10 4.02 -2.84
C LYS A 373 21.82 2.89 -3.83
N GLY A 374 21.33 1.74 -3.40
CA GLY A 374 20.97 0.64 -4.29
C GLY A 374 21.99 -0.48 -4.39
N THR A 375 23.10 -0.41 -3.65
CA THR A 375 24.15 -1.46 -3.70
C THR A 375 23.71 -2.66 -2.86
N GLU A 376 23.67 -3.84 -3.47
CA GLU A 376 23.34 -5.08 -2.78
C GLU A 376 24.43 -5.50 -1.78
N SER A 377 24.03 -6.14 -0.69
CA SER A 377 24.93 -6.65 0.34
C SER A 377 24.38 -7.96 0.90
N SER A 378 25.24 -8.97 1.06
CA SER A 378 24.83 -10.27 1.61
C SER A 378 24.43 -10.21 3.09
N ASN A 379 24.80 -9.14 3.79
CA ASN A 379 24.59 -8.96 5.22
C ASN A 379 23.40 -8.07 5.55
N LEU A 380 22.82 -7.43 4.55
CA LEU A 380 21.68 -6.52 4.67
C LEU A 380 20.49 -7.08 3.88
N ARG A 381 19.31 -6.53 4.16
CA ARG A 381 18.05 -6.84 3.47
C ARG A 381 18.21 -6.85 1.95
N ASP A 382 17.82 -7.97 1.34
CA ASP A 382 17.74 -8.13 -0.10
C ASP A 382 16.46 -7.47 -0.64
N ARG A 383 16.59 -6.60 -1.64
CA ARG A 383 15.46 -5.93 -2.30
C ARG A 383 15.06 -6.57 -3.62
N GLN A 384 15.69 -7.69 -3.99
CA GLN A 384 15.45 -8.46 -5.20
C GLN A 384 15.45 -7.60 -6.47
N GLY A 385 16.36 -6.63 -6.52
CA GLY A 385 16.49 -5.68 -7.63
C GLY A 385 15.51 -4.51 -7.62
N ASN A 386 14.54 -4.43 -6.68
CA ASN A 386 13.64 -3.28 -6.58
C ASN A 386 14.13 -2.24 -5.57
N LEU A 387 14.72 -1.15 -6.09
CA LEU A 387 15.51 -0.20 -5.29
C LEU A 387 14.71 0.97 -4.70
N LEU A 388 13.39 0.94 -4.81
CA LEU A 388 12.49 1.87 -4.15
C LEU A 388 11.83 1.16 -2.96
N GLY A 389 11.87 1.73 -1.76
CA GLY A 389 11.13 1.20 -0.62
C GLY A 389 9.61 1.28 -0.83
N ALA A 390 8.84 0.49 -0.06
CA ALA A 390 7.38 0.52 -0.14
C ALA A 390 6.82 1.93 0.05
N ILE A 391 5.96 2.38 -0.87
CA ILE A 391 5.17 3.60 -0.76
C ILE A 391 3.75 3.18 -0.43
N ILE A 392 3.35 3.34 0.84
CA ILE A 392 2.05 2.86 1.33
C ILE A 392 1.09 4.03 1.44
N ASN A 393 1.34 4.96 2.37
CA ASN A 393 0.45 6.11 2.59
C ASN A 393 1.01 7.46 2.12
N SER A 394 2.27 7.51 1.70
CA SER A 394 2.82 8.74 1.14
C SER A 394 2.20 9.01 -0.24
N ASP A 395 1.34 10.03 -0.31
CA ASP A 395 0.75 10.47 -1.57
C ASP A 395 1.84 11.00 -2.52
N ILE A 396 1.83 10.51 -3.77
CA ILE A 396 2.69 11.07 -4.81
C ILE A 396 2.26 12.50 -5.08
N THR A 397 3.22 13.42 -5.06
CA THR A 397 3.01 14.79 -5.51
C THR A 397 3.63 15.01 -6.88
N TYR A 398 2.83 15.50 -7.83
CA TYR A 398 3.30 15.90 -9.16
C TYR A 398 3.66 17.39 -9.19
N PHE A 399 4.96 17.66 -9.22
CA PHE A 399 5.51 18.99 -9.42
C PHE A 399 5.72 19.28 -10.91
N ALA A 400 4.68 19.84 -11.53
CA ALA A 400 4.75 20.58 -12.78
C ALA A 400 5.31 21.99 -12.56
N THR A 401 6.28 22.36 -13.40
CA THR A 401 7.06 23.60 -13.30
C THR A 401 6.30 24.86 -13.76
N ASP A 402 5.23 24.69 -14.52
CA ASP A 402 4.36 25.74 -15.06
C ASP A 402 3.06 25.92 -14.28
N VAL A 403 2.88 25.20 -13.17
CA VAL A 403 1.67 25.29 -12.33
C VAL A 403 1.94 26.17 -11.10
N PRO A 404 1.12 27.21 -10.82
CA PRO A 404 1.22 28.00 -9.60
C PRO A 404 1.10 27.11 -8.35
N ARG A 405 2.00 27.29 -7.37
CA ARG A 405 1.90 26.62 -6.06
C ARG A 405 1.39 27.58 -4.98
N ILE A 406 0.46 28.44 -5.36
CA ILE A 406 -0.19 29.43 -4.50
C ILE A 406 -1.58 29.76 -5.06
N ASN A 407 -2.50 30.15 -4.18
CA ASN A 407 -3.80 30.69 -4.58
C ASN A 407 -3.67 32.15 -5.06
N LEU A 408 -3.57 32.34 -6.37
CA LEU A 408 -3.44 33.64 -7.01
C LEU A 408 -4.64 34.58 -6.79
N ASP A 409 -5.81 34.06 -6.44
CA ASP A 409 -7.03 34.86 -6.23
C ASP A 409 -6.98 35.67 -4.93
N THR A 410 -6.14 35.25 -4.00
CA THR A 410 -5.93 35.89 -2.69
C THR A 410 -4.81 36.93 -2.69
N LEU A 411 -4.30 37.28 -3.86
CA LEU A 411 -3.26 38.29 -4.06
C LEU A 411 -3.82 39.52 -4.78
N SER A 412 -3.17 40.67 -4.59
CA SER A 412 -3.39 41.84 -5.44
C SER A 412 -3.06 41.55 -6.90
N SER A 413 -3.59 42.35 -7.83
CA SER A 413 -3.30 42.24 -9.27
C SER A 413 -1.80 42.33 -9.58
N THR A 414 -1.04 43.16 -8.85
CA THR A 414 0.41 43.30 -9.03
C THR A 414 1.15 42.04 -8.60
N MET A 415 0.94 41.57 -7.37
CA MET A 415 1.58 40.35 -6.86
C MET A 415 1.18 39.12 -7.69
N ARG A 416 -0.08 39.05 -8.13
CA ARG A 416 -0.55 38.00 -9.04
C ARG A 416 0.28 37.95 -10.32
N MET A 417 0.55 39.11 -10.93
CA MET A 417 1.37 39.18 -12.14
C MET A 417 2.84 38.81 -11.88
N GLU A 418 3.41 39.21 -10.74
CA GLU A 418 4.77 38.82 -10.35
C GLU A 418 4.90 37.29 -10.23
N PHE A 419 4.00 36.63 -9.50
CA PHE A 419 4.01 35.17 -9.40
C PHE A 419 3.78 34.48 -10.76
N ILE A 420 2.88 35.00 -11.60
CA ILE A 420 2.69 34.47 -12.97
C ILE A 420 4.00 34.54 -13.78
N ASN A 421 4.73 35.65 -13.69
CA ASN A 421 6.01 35.80 -14.38
C ASN A 421 7.08 34.88 -13.81
N PHE A 422 7.15 34.73 -12.48
CA PHE A 422 8.02 33.76 -11.82
C PHE A 422 7.73 32.33 -12.28
N ILE A 423 6.46 31.93 -12.40
CA ILE A 423 6.09 30.58 -12.86
C ILE A 423 6.55 30.32 -14.30
N LYS A 424 6.38 31.31 -15.19
CA LYS A 424 6.92 31.22 -16.57
C LYS A 424 8.44 31.10 -16.56
N PHE A 425 9.10 31.91 -15.74
CA PHE A 425 10.55 31.87 -15.58
C PHE A 425 11.04 30.52 -15.04
N ARG A 426 10.35 29.95 -14.04
CA ARG A 426 10.61 28.61 -13.50
C ARG A 426 10.43 27.54 -14.56
N ARG A 427 9.36 27.55 -15.36
CA ARG A 427 9.16 26.60 -16.47
C ARG A 427 10.34 26.60 -17.44
N ASP A 428 10.85 27.78 -17.77
CA ASP A 428 11.91 27.95 -18.78
C ASP A 428 13.31 27.56 -18.25
N ASN A 429 13.52 27.66 -16.93
CA ASN A 429 14.81 27.38 -16.27
C ASN A 429 14.86 26.02 -15.54
N MET A 430 13.78 25.61 -14.87
CA MET A 430 13.59 24.29 -14.28
C MET A 430 12.93 23.37 -15.30
N ARG A 431 13.71 22.88 -16.24
CA ARG A 431 13.21 22.27 -17.48
C ARG A 431 12.58 20.86 -17.35
N TYR A 432 12.38 20.35 -16.14
CA TYR A 432 11.88 19.00 -15.87
C TYR A 432 10.85 19.00 -14.75
N ASN A 433 9.77 18.24 -14.92
CA ASN A 433 8.77 18.03 -13.87
C ASN A 433 9.21 16.84 -12.99
N ILE A 434 8.74 16.84 -11.74
CA ILE A 434 9.19 15.89 -10.70
C ILE A 434 7.99 15.20 -10.05
N LEU A 435 8.12 13.91 -9.80
CA LEU A 435 7.27 13.14 -8.89
C LEU A 435 7.98 13.03 -7.54
N ILE A 436 7.26 13.36 -6.47
CA ILE A 436 7.78 13.38 -5.11
C ILE A 436 7.03 12.34 -4.29
N GLY A 437 7.74 11.45 -3.61
CA GLY A 437 7.13 10.43 -2.75
C GLY A 437 8.08 9.93 -1.68
N GLY A 438 7.55 9.78 -0.47
CA GLY A 438 8.24 9.14 0.65
C GLY A 438 8.16 7.62 0.56
N SER A 439 9.25 6.93 0.85
CA SER A 439 9.30 5.47 0.92
C SER A 439 9.73 4.96 2.29
N ASN A 440 9.28 3.76 2.63
CA ASN A 440 9.51 3.13 3.94
C ASN A 440 10.92 2.52 4.12
N ASP A 441 11.81 2.73 3.15
CA ASP A 441 13.26 2.61 3.34
C ASP A 441 13.89 3.88 3.95
N GLY A 442 13.06 4.90 4.26
CA GLY A 442 13.49 6.15 4.88
C GLY A 442 13.90 7.24 3.89
N LEU A 443 13.66 7.04 2.59
CA LEU A 443 14.03 8.02 1.56
C LEU A 443 12.83 8.86 1.10
N LEU A 444 13.05 10.17 0.98
CA LEU A 444 12.20 11.06 0.20
C LEU A 444 12.75 11.11 -1.22
N ASN A 445 11.99 10.61 -2.18
CA ASN A 445 12.44 10.44 -3.56
C ASN A 445 11.85 11.51 -4.47
N PHE A 446 12.71 12.04 -5.35
CA PHE A 446 12.38 12.97 -6.41
C PHE A 446 12.71 12.27 -7.73
N ILE A 447 11.70 12.00 -8.55
CA ILE A 447 11.79 11.16 -9.75
C ILE A 447 11.36 11.99 -10.96
N TYR A 448 12.05 11.86 -12.08
CA TYR A 448 11.66 12.59 -13.30
C TYR A 448 10.30 12.10 -13.81
N ALA A 449 9.41 13.06 -14.11
CA ALA A 449 8.14 12.78 -14.77
C ALA A 449 8.30 12.75 -16.31
N ASP A 450 7.29 12.25 -17.03
CA ASP A 450 7.31 12.17 -18.50
C ASP A 450 7.30 13.53 -19.19
N LYS A 451 6.52 14.49 -18.66
CA LYS A 451 6.40 15.83 -19.21
C LYS A 451 7.54 16.72 -18.71
N ASN A 452 8.07 17.55 -19.61
CA ASN A 452 9.12 18.52 -19.33
C ASN A 452 8.59 19.95 -19.44
N GLY A 453 9.23 20.89 -18.76
CA GLY A 453 8.90 22.32 -18.84
C GLY A 453 9.33 22.95 -20.18
N GLY A 454 10.59 22.76 -20.58
CA GLY A 454 11.15 23.41 -21.78
C GLY A 454 12.53 22.93 -22.26
N GLY A 455 12.94 21.68 -22.02
CA GLY A 455 14.30 21.19 -22.33
C GLY A 455 14.38 19.75 -22.89
N LYS A 456 15.61 19.27 -23.17
CA LYS A 456 15.87 17.88 -23.57
C LYS A 456 15.49 16.91 -22.44
N ASN A 457 14.79 15.83 -22.79
CA ASN A 457 14.29 14.85 -21.83
C ASN A 457 15.45 14.21 -21.05
N ARG A 458 15.38 14.24 -19.72
CA ARG A 458 15.92 13.16 -18.90
C ARG A 458 14.94 11.99 -18.98
N GLU A 459 15.42 10.78 -18.79
CA GLU A 459 14.55 9.61 -18.90
C GLU A 459 13.56 9.59 -17.72
N ALA A 460 12.27 9.55 -18.04
CA ALA A 460 11.20 9.51 -17.05
C ALA A 460 11.30 8.24 -16.19
N GLY A 461 10.87 8.32 -14.95
CA GLY A 461 11.01 7.24 -13.98
C GLY A 461 12.41 7.08 -13.38
N GLN A 462 13.43 7.81 -13.87
CA GLN A 462 14.74 7.82 -13.23
C GLN A 462 14.76 8.72 -12.00
N ARG A 463 15.56 8.33 -11.00
CA ARG A 463 15.80 9.11 -9.77
C ARG A 463 16.60 10.37 -10.08
N PHE A 464 16.06 11.53 -9.70
CA PHE A 464 16.76 12.81 -9.70
C PHE A 464 17.58 12.97 -8.41
N VAL A 465 16.87 12.95 -7.29
CA VAL A 465 17.43 13.12 -5.94
C VAL A 465 16.72 12.17 -4.99
N SER A 466 17.43 11.66 -3.99
CA SER A 466 16.84 11.06 -2.80
C SER A 466 17.44 11.68 -1.55
N TYR A 467 16.58 12.02 -0.60
CA TYR A 467 16.98 12.58 0.69
C TYR A 467 16.67 11.60 1.82
N PHE A 468 17.66 11.30 2.66
CA PHE A 468 17.53 10.50 3.86
C PHE A 468 17.51 11.41 5.09
N PRO A 469 16.38 11.56 5.80
CA PRO A 469 16.33 12.40 6.98
C PRO A 469 17.24 11.88 8.10
N SER A 470 18.04 12.76 8.70
CA SER A 470 19.10 12.37 9.64
C SER A 470 18.56 11.70 10.90
N PHE A 471 17.34 12.06 11.31
CA PHE A 471 16.65 11.48 12.46
C PHE A 471 16.20 10.00 12.25
N PHE A 472 16.40 9.43 11.06
CA PHE A 472 16.24 7.99 10.80
C PHE A 472 17.56 7.21 10.88
N LYS A 473 18.71 7.84 11.13
CA LYS A 473 20.02 7.15 11.14
C LYS A 473 20.06 5.95 12.09
N GLU A 474 19.46 6.08 13.27
CA GLU A 474 19.43 5.02 14.29
C GLU A 474 18.45 3.88 13.92
N ASP A 475 17.62 4.09 12.90
CA ASP A 475 16.70 3.08 12.38
C ASP A 475 17.33 2.25 11.25
N LEU A 476 18.51 2.63 10.74
CA LEU A 476 19.16 1.94 9.62
C LEU A 476 19.40 0.45 9.86
N PRO A 477 19.85 0.00 11.06
CA PRO A 477 19.98 -1.43 11.34
C PRO A 477 18.66 -2.18 11.15
N GLN A 478 17.53 -1.58 11.55
CA GLN A 478 16.20 -2.17 11.41
C GLN A 478 15.71 -2.09 9.97
N ILE A 479 15.87 -0.95 9.29
CA ILE A 479 15.47 -0.74 7.88
C ILE A 479 16.15 -1.76 6.95
N THR A 480 17.41 -2.05 7.24
CA THR A 480 18.28 -2.92 6.45
C THR A 480 18.42 -4.33 7.03
N ASP A 481 17.61 -4.70 8.02
CA ASP A 481 17.66 -6.02 8.65
C ASP A 481 17.30 -7.14 7.65
N LEU A 482 18.05 -8.25 7.68
CA LEU A 482 17.82 -9.40 6.80
C LEU A 482 16.42 -10.02 6.97
N TYR A 483 15.82 -9.87 8.15
CA TYR A 483 14.48 -10.32 8.52
C TYR A 483 13.53 -9.13 8.75
N TYR A 484 13.71 -8.07 7.96
CA TYR A 484 12.94 -6.84 8.03
C TYR A 484 11.46 -7.07 8.36
N THR A 485 11.09 -6.64 9.56
CA THR A 485 9.70 -6.40 9.91
C THR A 485 9.36 -5.01 9.45
N HIS A 486 8.23 -4.85 8.77
CA HIS A 486 7.86 -3.56 8.21
C HIS A 486 7.77 -2.46 9.26
N GLN A 487 8.28 -1.31 8.90
CA GLN A 487 8.22 -0.09 9.68
C GLN A 487 7.89 1.06 8.74
N TYR A 488 6.87 1.82 9.11
CA TYR A 488 6.61 3.11 8.47
C TYR A 488 7.79 4.06 8.72
N LYS A 489 8.18 4.82 7.69
CA LYS A 489 9.23 5.85 7.76
C LYS A 489 8.72 7.18 7.19
N ILE A 490 8.86 7.39 5.89
CA ILE A 490 8.28 8.58 5.24
C ILE A 490 6.96 8.15 4.63
N ASP A 491 5.90 8.27 5.41
CA ASP A 491 4.57 7.77 5.04
C ASP A 491 3.53 8.91 4.95
N GLY A 492 3.97 10.16 5.15
CA GLY A 492 3.12 11.33 5.13
C GLY A 492 3.07 12.04 3.78
N LYS A 493 2.35 13.17 3.77
CA LYS A 493 2.09 13.97 2.57
C LYS A 493 3.22 14.94 2.28
N ASN A 494 3.32 15.33 1.02
CA ASN A 494 4.24 16.35 0.54
C ASN A 494 3.43 17.61 0.17
N HIS A 495 3.80 18.75 0.74
CA HIS A 495 3.14 20.03 0.44
C HIS A 495 4.14 20.95 -0.25
N LEU A 496 3.75 21.56 -1.37
CA LEU A 496 4.58 22.46 -2.17
C LEU A 496 3.99 23.87 -2.18
N PHE A 497 4.85 24.88 -2.14
CA PHE A 497 4.42 26.27 -2.15
C PHE A 497 5.42 27.20 -2.85
N ASP A 498 4.91 28.23 -3.53
CA ASP A 498 5.71 29.32 -4.06
C ASP A 498 5.78 30.45 -3.03
N ALA A 499 6.93 30.54 -2.36
CA ALA A 499 7.20 31.40 -1.22
C ALA A 499 7.97 32.65 -1.63
N LEU A 500 7.52 33.83 -1.19
CA LEU A 500 8.26 35.07 -1.28
C LEU A 500 8.96 35.32 0.05
N ASP A 501 10.29 35.33 0.02
CA ASP A 501 11.16 35.57 1.18
C ASP A 501 12.15 36.69 0.82
N GLY A 502 11.82 37.89 1.30
CA GLY A 502 12.49 39.13 0.91
C GLY A 502 12.40 39.39 -0.59
N ASP A 503 13.55 39.41 -1.26
CA ASP A 503 13.68 39.68 -2.70
C ASP A 503 13.82 38.41 -3.55
N THR A 504 13.50 37.25 -3.00
CA THR A 504 13.67 35.97 -3.69
C THR A 504 12.41 35.14 -3.57
N VAL A 505 11.96 34.60 -4.70
CA VAL A 505 10.83 33.67 -4.78
C VAL A 505 11.38 32.25 -4.85
N ARG A 506 10.87 31.38 -3.99
CA ARG A 506 11.34 29.99 -3.82
C ARG A 506 10.17 29.04 -4.00
N THR A 507 10.37 27.96 -4.74
CA THR A 507 9.46 26.81 -4.70
C THR A 507 9.97 25.85 -3.61
N ILE A 508 9.30 25.88 -2.47
CA ILE A 508 9.63 25.08 -1.28
C ILE A 508 8.66 23.91 -1.12
N GLY A 509 9.06 22.93 -0.33
CA GLY A 509 8.17 21.88 0.13
C GLY A 509 8.41 21.47 1.57
N ILE A 510 7.35 20.99 2.22
CA ILE A 510 7.40 20.35 3.53
C ILE A 510 6.79 18.95 3.41
N SER A 511 7.58 17.94 3.76
CA SER A 511 7.16 16.54 3.82
C SER A 511 6.89 16.14 5.27
N SER A 512 5.72 15.56 5.50
CA SER A 512 5.39 14.94 6.78
C SER A 512 5.73 13.45 6.81
N MET A 513 5.85 12.89 8.01
CA MET A 513 6.29 11.50 8.21
C MET A 513 5.13 10.56 8.55
N ALA A 514 3.97 11.10 8.92
CA ALA A 514 2.79 10.34 9.36
C ALA A 514 3.18 9.25 10.38
N ALA A 515 2.85 7.97 10.13
CA ALA A 515 3.15 6.86 11.03
C ALA A 515 4.64 6.66 11.34
N GLY A 516 5.57 7.11 10.49
CA GLY A 516 6.97 6.74 10.65
C GLY A 516 7.78 7.58 11.62
N ARG A 517 7.38 8.84 11.87
CA ARG A 517 8.02 9.69 12.88
C ARG A 517 7.15 10.87 13.30
N LYS A 518 7.40 11.35 14.52
CA LYS A 518 7.01 12.67 14.99
C LYS A 518 7.96 13.72 14.42
N GLY A 519 7.86 14.00 13.12
CA GLY A 519 8.77 14.92 12.46
C GLY A 519 8.33 15.39 11.08
N LEU A 520 9.05 16.37 10.55
CA LEU A 520 8.84 17.03 9.26
C LEU A 520 10.20 17.36 8.62
N VAL A 521 10.23 17.43 7.29
CA VAL A 521 11.39 17.89 6.52
C VAL A 521 10.99 19.03 5.59
N GLY A 522 11.70 20.16 5.67
CA GLY A 522 11.58 21.28 4.73
C GLY A 522 12.69 21.25 3.68
N TYR A 523 12.35 21.45 2.42
CA TYR A 523 13.27 21.43 1.28
C TYR A 523 12.88 22.45 0.21
N GLN A 524 13.75 22.64 -0.77
CA GLN A 524 13.53 23.56 -1.88
C GLN A 524 13.91 22.93 -3.22
N LEU A 525 13.14 23.26 -4.24
CA LEU A 525 13.29 22.74 -5.61
C LEU A 525 13.75 23.81 -6.61
N PHE A 526 13.37 25.07 -6.39
CA PHE A 526 13.69 26.18 -7.29
C PHE A 526 13.78 27.50 -6.52
N GLU A 527 14.59 28.43 -7.00
CA GLU A 527 14.58 29.84 -6.58
C GLU A 527 15.01 30.77 -7.72
N ALA A 528 14.56 32.02 -7.64
CA ALA A 528 15.03 33.14 -8.45
C ALA A 528 14.74 34.46 -7.71
N THR A 529 15.49 35.50 -8.01
CA THR A 529 15.22 36.86 -7.52
C THR A 529 13.93 37.42 -8.15
N ARG A 530 13.30 38.42 -7.51
CA ARG A 530 12.01 38.99 -7.99
C ARG A 530 12.13 39.66 -9.36
N ASP A 531 13.30 40.16 -9.71
CA ASP A 531 13.62 40.70 -11.05
C ASP A 531 13.83 39.61 -12.11
N LEU A 532 13.60 38.33 -11.76
CA LEU A 532 13.71 37.16 -12.62
C LEU A 532 15.15 36.92 -13.10
N ALA A 533 16.11 37.11 -12.19
CA ALA A 533 17.51 36.77 -12.37
C ALA A 533 17.92 35.55 -11.51
N ASP A 534 19.15 35.10 -11.71
CA ASP A 534 19.83 34.09 -10.89
C ASP A 534 19.02 32.82 -10.56
N PRO A 535 18.45 32.12 -11.57
CA PRO A 535 17.70 30.91 -11.33
C PRO A 535 18.60 29.81 -10.77
N SER A 536 18.14 29.13 -9.72
CA SER A 536 18.77 27.92 -9.20
C SER A 536 17.75 26.77 -9.15
N THR A 537 18.14 25.63 -9.73
CA THR A 537 17.39 24.37 -9.70
C THR A 537 18.03 23.33 -8.80
N ASP A 538 18.98 23.75 -7.95
CA ASP A 538 19.66 22.84 -7.04
C ASP A 538 18.71 22.46 -5.90
N PHE A 539 18.60 21.16 -5.64
CA PHE A 539 17.81 20.67 -4.51
C PHE A 539 18.48 21.10 -3.21
N LYS A 540 17.77 21.78 -2.32
CA LYS A 540 18.28 22.18 -1.01
C LYS A 540 17.46 21.56 0.11
N VAL A 541 18.11 21.34 1.24
CA VAL A 541 17.46 20.94 2.49
C VAL A 541 17.50 22.11 3.44
N ASN A 542 16.31 22.55 3.84
CA ASN A 542 16.14 23.74 4.64
C ASN A 542 16.10 23.39 6.13
N PHE A 543 15.25 22.42 6.50
CA PHE A 543 15.12 21.99 7.89
C PHE A 543 14.65 20.54 8.11
N GLU A 544 14.94 20.02 9.30
CA GLU A 544 14.29 18.85 9.90
C GLU A 544 13.80 19.23 11.30
N ILE A 545 12.53 18.95 11.58
CA ILE A 545 11.93 19.19 12.90
C ILE A 545 11.47 17.84 13.45
N THR A 546 11.77 17.58 14.72
CA THR A 546 11.23 16.44 15.47
C THR A 546 10.70 16.91 16.82
N ASN A 547 10.10 15.99 17.59
CA ASN A 547 9.72 16.27 18.98
C ASN A 547 10.92 16.50 19.93
N GLN A 548 12.16 16.33 19.45
CA GLN A 548 13.38 16.66 20.17
C GLN A 548 13.92 18.06 19.80
N THR A 549 13.41 18.66 18.73
CA THR A 549 13.77 20.03 18.34
C THR A 549 13.26 21.02 19.39
N PRO A 550 14.07 21.98 19.85
CA PRO A 550 13.65 22.97 20.83
C PRO A 550 12.35 23.68 20.44
N GLY A 551 11.36 23.67 21.32
CA GLY A 551 10.06 24.29 21.09
C GLY A 551 9.01 23.40 20.43
N PHE A 552 9.34 22.15 20.08
CA PHE A 552 8.45 21.18 19.43
C PHE A 552 8.21 19.91 20.25
N SER A 553 8.40 19.94 21.57
CA SER A 553 8.20 18.78 22.46
C SER A 553 6.82 18.13 22.36
N ASP A 554 5.79 18.91 22.01
CA ASP A 554 4.42 18.44 21.84
C ASP A 554 4.10 18.00 20.40
N LEU A 555 5.10 17.88 19.51
CA LEU A 555 4.92 17.35 18.18
C LEU A 555 4.59 15.84 18.24
N GLY A 556 3.46 15.48 17.65
CA GLY A 556 3.00 14.12 17.47
C GLY A 556 3.32 13.58 16.07
N TYR A 557 2.69 12.46 15.71
CA TYR A 557 2.78 11.88 14.37
C TYR A 557 2.11 12.82 13.36
N THR A 558 2.87 13.21 12.34
CA THR A 558 2.55 14.36 11.49
C THR A 558 1.60 14.01 10.35
N TYR A 559 0.37 13.65 10.71
CA TYR A 559 -0.73 13.44 9.75
C TYR A 559 -1.45 14.74 9.36
N SER A 560 -1.25 15.81 10.15
CA SER A 560 -1.78 17.13 9.83
C SER A 560 -1.16 17.65 8.52
N GLU A 561 -2.01 18.14 7.63
CA GLU A 561 -1.59 18.80 6.41
C GLU A 561 -1.01 20.19 6.72
N VAL A 562 0.09 20.51 6.05
CA VAL A 562 0.73 21.82 6.16
C VAL A 562 0.10 22.79 5.17
N ASP A 563 -0.22 23.99 5.64
CA ASP A 563 -0.67 25.10 4.80
C ASP A 563 0.31 26.28 4.88
N PHE A 564 0.39 27.10 3.84
CA PHE A 564 1.38 28.16 3.70
C PHE A 564 0.72 29.49 3.38
N VAL A 565 1.33 30.58 3.87
CA VAL A 565 0.85 31.94 3.62
C VAL A 565 2.05 32.84 3.33
N ASN A 566 1.98 33.57 2.21
CA ASN A 566 2.90 34.69 1.95
C ASN A 566 2.33 35.94 2.62
N GLN A 567 3.01 36.41 3.66
CA GLN A 567 2.55 37.52 4.47
C GLN A 567 3.42 38.76 4.36
N PHE A 568 2.73 39.89 4.26
CA PHE A 568 3.29 41.20 4.50
C PHE A 568 3.46 41.42 6.01
N ASP A 569 4.66 41.78 6.48
CA ASP A 569 4.94 41.90 7.92
C ASP A 569 4.74 43.33 8.48
N GLY A 570 4.04 44.21 7.75
CA GLY A 570 3.66 45.54 8.26
C GLY A 570 4.75 46.63 8.23
N GLY A 571 6.02 46.32 7.90
CA GLY A 571 7.16 47.26 7.81
C GLY A 571 7.68 47.52 6.38
N GLU A 572 8.71 48.37 6.22
CA GLU A 572 9.32 48.77 4.93
C GLU A 572 10.11 47.64 4.22
N GLN A 573 9.44 46.54 3.89
CA GLN A 573 9.94 45.38 3.11
C GLN A 573 10.70 44.30 3.90
N LYS A 574 9.94 43.47 4.63
CA LYS A 574 10.31 42.06 4.81
C LYS A 574 9.07 41.20 4.58
N ASP A 575 8.82 40.91 3.32
CA ASP A 575 7.88 39.86 2.93
C ASP A 575 8.37 38.55 3.53
N ARG A 576 7.49 37.83 4.22
CA ARG A 576 7.83 36.55 4.88
C ARG A 576 6.84 35.47 4.50
N VAL A 577 7.30 34.23 4.53
CA VAL A 577 6.45 33.04 4.38
C VAL A 577 6.43 32.24 5.67
N PHE A 578 5.25 31.79 6.09
CA PHE A 578 5.12 30.88 7.21
C PHE A 578 4.24 29.69 6.86
N ALA A 579 4.45 28.60 7.60
CA ALA A 579 3.70 27.38 7.49
C ALA A 579 2.91 27.13 8.78
N VAL A 580 1.67 26.63 8.63
CA VAL A 580 0.75 26.33 9.74
C VAL A 580 0.34 24.87 9.66
N PHE A 581 0.42 24.17 10.79
CA PHE A 581 0.00 22.78 10.90
C PHE A 581 -0.38 22.43 12.34
N GLY A 582 -1.21 21.42 12.51
CA GLY A 582 -1.51 20.83 13.81
C GLY A 582 -0.40 19.87 14.25
N ASN A 583 -0.20 19.75 15.55
CA ASN A 583 0.84 18.89 16.11
C ASN A 583 0.64 17.40 15.82
N GLY A 584 -0.55 16.98 15.36
CA GLY A 584 -0.87 15.58 15.13
C GLY A 584 -1.02 14.81 16.45
N PHE A 585 -1.27 13.50 16.36
CA PHE A 585 -1.62 12.69 17.53
C PHE A 585 -0.40 12.00 18.17
N GLY A 586 -0.60 11.46 19.37
CA GLY A 586 0.40 10.64 20.05
C GLY A 586 1.55 11.42 20.68
N ALA A 587 1.44 12.74 20.83
CA ALA A 587 2.30 13.53 21.69
C ALA A 587 2.10 13.13 23.17
N GLU A 588 3.17 13.02 23.95
CA GLU A 588 3.12 12.53 25.34
C GLU A 588 2.28 13.42 26.26
N SER A 589 2.21 14.71 25.94
CA SER A 589 1.43 15.68 26.72
C SER A 589 -0.07 15.56 26.53
N GLY A 590 -0.55 14.86 25.50
CA GLY A 590 -1.97 14.77 25.14
C GLY A 590 -2.60 16.08 24.64
N LYS A 591 -1.79 17.14 24.42
CA LYS A 591 -2.28 18.46 24.01
C LYS A 591 -2.62 18.53 22.52
N SER A 592 -3.57 19.39 22.20
CA SER A 592 -3.85 19.84 20.83
C SER A 592 -3.22 21.21 20.60
N ILE A 593 -2.24 21.28 19.70
CA ILE A 593 -1.45 22.48 19.43
C ILE A 593 -1.41 22.77 17.93
N ILE A 594 -1.56 24.04 17.56
CA ILE A 594 -1.19 24.54 16.22
C ILE A 594 0.22 25.12 16.28
N TYR A 595 1.07 24.69 15.37
CA TYR A 595 2.39 25.28 15.14
C TYR A 595 2.33 26.27 13.99
N ILE A 596 3.00 27.41 14.18
CA ILE A 596 3.29 28.39 13.14
C ILE A 596 4.80 28.53 13.07
N ILE A 597 5.38 28.20 11.93
CA ILE A 597 6.84 28.21 11.71
C ILE A 597 7.19 29.09 10.52
N ASP A 598 8.40 29.64 10.52
CA ASP A 598 8.99 30.21 9.32
C ASP A 598 9.19 29.07 8.30
N ALA A 599 8.63 29.22 7.10
CA ALA A 599 8.58 28.13 6.13
C ALA A 599 9.93 27.88 5.43
N ILE A 600 10.89 28.80 5.55
CA ILE A 600 12.22 28.67 4.96
C ILE A 600 13.19 28.09 5.98
N THR A 601 13.17 28.53 7.23
CA THR A 601 14.16 28.15 8.25
C THR A 601 13.67 27.06 9.18
N GLY A 602 12.36 26.86 9.30
CA GLY A 602 11.74 25.95 10.26
C GLY A 602 11.70 26.50 11.69
N GLU A 603 12.13 27.75 11.91
CA GLU A 603 12.07 28.38 13.24
C GLU A 603 10.60 28.51 13.69
N LYS A 604 10.34 28.14 14.94
CA LYS A 604 9.01 28.34 15.52
C LYS A 604 8.74 29.83 15.72
N ILE A 605 7.74 30.36 15.03
CA ILE A 605 7.23 31.71 15.25
C ILE A 605 6.28 31.72 16.45
N ASN A 606 5.32 30.78 16.47
CA ASN A 606 4.37 30.64 17.58
C ASN A 606 3.84 29.20 17.70
N SER A 607 3.29 28.86 18.87
CA SER A 607 2.52 27.64 19.11
C SER A 607 1.27 27.96 19.93
N ILE A 608 0.11 27.52 19.46
CA ILE A 608 -1.20 27.84 20.05
C ILE A 608 -1.80 26.56 20.63
N THR A 609 -1.95 26.50 21.95
CA THR A 609 -2.62 25.39 22.62
C THR A 609 -4.13 25.55 22.53
N LEU A 610 -4.79 24.66 21.78
CA LEU A 610 -6.24 24.61 21.65
C LEU A 610 -6.89 23.95 22.87
N SER A 611 -6.24 22.90 23.38
CA SER A 611 -6.69 22.14 24.54
C SER A 611 -5.50 21.37 25.17
N ASN A 612 -5.57 21.17 26.48
CA ASN A 612 -4.60 20.37 27.22
C ASN A 612 -4.88 18.85 27.17
N ASP A 613 -6.04 18.45 26.66
CA ASP A 613 -6.60 17.10 26.65
C ASP A 613 -7.18 16.70 25.27
N GLY A 614 -6.78 17.42 24.22
CA GLY A 614 -7.38 17.34 22.89
C GLY A 614 -6.80 16.23 21.98
N LEU A 615 -5.79 15.51 22.47
CA LEU A 615 -5.14 14.36 21.83
C LEU A 615 -4.39 14.64 20.52
N GLY A 616 -4.28 15.92 20.13
CA GLY A 616 -3.58 16.36 18.94
C GLY A 616 -4.47 17.20 18.03
N ALA A 617 -3.95 18.29 17.48
CA ALA A 617 -4.65 19.08 16.48
C ALA A 617 -4.49 18.46 15.08
N ALA A 618 -5.57 18.48 14.30
CA ALA A 618 -5.59 17.99 12.92
C ALA A 618 -5.15 19.07 11.92
N SER A 619 -5.53 18.91 10.65
CA SER A 619 -5.23 19.85 9.57
C SER A 619 -6.04 21.15 9.71
N PRO A 620 -5.41 22.34 9.82
CA PRO A 620 -6.13 23.60 9.91
C PRO A 620 -6.60 24.08 8.53
N SER A 621 -7.66 24.88 8.53
CA SER A 621 -8.15 25.64 7.38
C SER A 621 -7.97 27.12 7.65
N LEU A 622 -7.16 27.78 6.83
CA LEU A 622 -6.78 29.16 7.02
C LEU A 622 -7.75 30.11 6.30
N VAL A 623 -8.02 31.26 6.93
CA VAL A 623 -8.70 32.38 6.29
C VAL A 623 -7.76 33.57 6.29
N VAL A 624 -7.46 34.04 5.09
CA VAL A 624 -6.56 35.18 4.87
C VAL A 624 -7.33 36.39 4.33
N GLN A 625 -6.80 37.57 4.58
CA GLN A 625 -7.27 38.84 4.02
C GLN A 625 -6.16 39.49 3.18
N ASN A 626 -6.54 40.37 2.26
CA ASN A 626 -5.56 41.16 1.50
C ASN A 626 -4.88 42.18 2.42
N ALA A 627 -3.55 42.13 2.42
CA ALA A 627 -2.69 43.03 3.17
C ALA A 627 -2.38 44.33 2.40
N LYS A 628 -1.87 45.33 3.12
CA LYS A 628 -1.14 46.44 2.49
C LYS A 628 0.08 45.86 1.75
N GLY A 629 0.34 46.30 0.51
CA GLY A 629 1.40 45.71 -0.33
C GLY A 629 0.95 44.52 -1.20
N GLY A 630 -0.27 44.00 -0.99
CA GLY A 630 -0.91 43.08 -1.93
C GLY A 630 -0.62 41.60 -1.75
N LEU A 631 0.02 41.23 -0.63
CA LEU A 631 0.14 39.86 -0.10
C LEU A 631 -1.03 39.54 0.86
N GLN A 632 -0.97 38.40 1.55
CA GLN A 632 -2.00 37.92 2.46
C GLN A 632 -1.69 38.29 3.91
N HIS A 633 -2.69 38.44 4.77
CA HIS A 633 -2.56 38.38 6.23
C HIS A 633 -3.45 37.27 6.79
N LEU A 634 -2.94 36.46 7.72
CA LEU A 634 -3.76 35.46 8.41
C LEU A 634 -4.73 36.14 9.37
N SER A 635 -6.03 35.94 9.14
CA SER A 635 -7.09 36.54 9.94
C SER A 635 -7.63 35.57 11.00
N LYS A 636 -7.89 34.32 10.59
CA LYS A 636 -8.40 33.27 11.47
C LYS A 636 -8.12 31.89 10.89
N LEU A 637 -8.24 30.87 11.72
CA LEU A 637 -8.24 29.47 11.30
C LEU A 637 -9.35 28.66 11.95
N TYR A 638 -9.72 27.58 11.30
CA TYR A 638 -10.62 26.55 11.83
C TYR A 638 -9.92 25.21 11.84
N VAL A 639 -10.03 24.45 12.94
CA VAL A 639 -9.29 23.21 13.09
C VAL A 639 -10.00 22.25 14.04
N GLY A 640 -10.04 20.98 13.65
CA GLY A 640 -10.51 19.89 14.49
C GLY A 640 -9.39 19.28 15.34
N ASP A 641 -9.74 18.49 16.34
CA ASP A 641 -8.79 17.69 17.10
C ASP A 641 -9.22 16.23 17.29
N TYR A 642 -8.30 15.41 17.78
CA TYR A 642 -8.52 13.98 17.99
C TYR A 642 -9.45 13.69 19.19
N SER A 643 -9.77 14.69 20.03
CA SER A 643 -10.82 14.60 21.04
C SER A 643 -12.23 14.85 20.48
N GLY A 644 -12.33 15.30 19.23
CA GLY A 644 -13.59 15.54 18.53
C GLY A 644 -14.16 16.95 18.75
N LYS A 645 -13.31 17.93 19.03
CA LYS A 645 -13.69 19.35 19.14
C LYS A 645 -13.27 20.12 17.90
N LEU A 646 -14.10 21.07 17.48
CA LEU A 646 -13.81 22.02 16.40
C LEU A 646 -13.56 23.40 16.99
N TYR A 647 -12.44 24.01 16.62
CA TYR A 647 -12.01 25.32 17.12
C TYR A 647 -12.01 26.36 16.01
N LYS A 648 -12.27 27.60 16.40
CA LYS A 648 -11.98 28.83 15.66
C LYS A 648 -10.95 29.63 16.45
N VAL A 649 -9.87 30.03 15.80
CA VAL A 649 -8.83 30.88 16.38
C VAL A 649 -8.71 32.14 15.54
N VAL A 650 -8.78 33.31 16.18
CA VAL A 650 -8.79 34.63 15.53
C VAL A 650 -7.52 35.39 15.91
N PHE A 651 -6.88 36.00 14.90
CA PHE A 651 -5.64 36.76 15.03
C PHE A 651 -5.79 38.25 14.74
N GLU A 652 -6.99 38.72 14.39
CA GLU A 652 -7.25 40.13 14.07
C GLU A 652 -7.50 40.99 15.32
N PRO A 653 -6.97 42.23 15.37
CA PRO A 653 -6.20 42.92 14.31
C PRO A 653 -4.78 42.35 14.12
N PHE A 654 -4.24 42.47 12.90
CA PHE A 654 -2.91 41.96 12.52
C PHE A 654 -1.82 42.14 13.59
N ASN A 655 -1.08 41.05 13.84
CA ASN A 655 0.11 41.01 14.69
C ASN A 655 1.17 40.06 14.08
N GLU A 656 2.40 40.54 13.96
CA GLU A 656 3.57 39.79 13.45
C GLU A 656 3.89 38.52 14.27
N LYS A 657 3.43 38.40 15.52
CA LYS A 657 3.65 37.23 16.38
C LYS A 657 2.49 36.23 16.41
N PHE A 658 1.41 36.50 15.67
CA PHE A 658 0.20 35.66 15.68
C PHE A 658 -0.39 35.46 17.08
N GLU A 659 -0.42 36.51 17.92
CA GLU A 659 -1.08 36.43 19.23
C GLU A 659 -2.58 36.23 19.06
N VAL A 660 -3.13 35.24 19.77
CA VAL A 660 -4.54 34.89 19.69
C VAL A 660 -5.39 35.98 20.35
N GLN A 661 -6.29 36.56 19.56
CA GLN A 661 -7.22 37.60 20.01
C GLN A 661 -8.53 36.98 20.55
N LYS A 662 -8.97 35.88 19.94
CA LYS A 662 -10.14 35.12 20.38
C LYS A 662 -10.00 33.65 19.99
N MET A 663 -10.41 32.76 20.87
CA MET A 663 -10.55 31.33 20.60
C MET A 663 -11.93 30.85 21.02
N VAL A 664 -12.60 30.10 20.15
CA VAL A 664 -13.94 29.56 20.38
C VAL A 664 -13.95 28.07 20.03
N THR A 665 -14.46 27.24 20.94
CA THR A 665 -14.85 25.87 20.60
C THR A 665 -16.22 25.95 19.93
N LEU A 666 -16.27 25.75 18.62
CA LEU A 666 -17.50 25.83 17.84
C LEU A 666 -18.37 24.57 17.95
N TYR A 667 -17.75 23.41 18.18
CA TYR A 667 -18.48 22.14 18.27
C TYR A 667 -17.72 21.13 19.13
N ASP A 668 -18.46 20.27 19.83
CA ASP A 668 -17.94 19.11 20.56
C ASP A 668 -18.80 17.89 20.23
N THR A 669 -18.18 16.87 19.64
CA THR A 669 -18.87 15.63 19.23
C THR A 669 -19.37 14.78 20.39
N LYS A 670 -18.83 14.95 21.61
CA LYS A 670 -19.35 14.30 22.83
C LYS A 670 -20.67 14.93 23.28
N GLY A 671 -20.83 16.24 23.05
CA GLY A 671 -21.91 17.03 23.62
C GLY A 671 -21.92 16.95 25.16
N SER A 672 -23.10 17.11 25.78
CA SER A 672 -23.27 17.01 27.25
C SER A 672 -23.39 15.57 27.78
N ASN A 673 -23.28 14.56 26.92
CA ASN A 673 -23.56 13.17 27.28
C ASN A 673 -22.28 12.32 27.20
N GLU A 674 -21.63 12.11 28.34
CA GLU A 674 -20.37 11.36 28.46
C GLU A 674 -20.43 9.91 27.91
N LYS A 675 -21.64 9.37 27.69
CA LYS A 675 -21.83 8.04 27.08
C LYS A 675 -21.67 8.04 25.56
N ALA A 676 -21.69 9.19 24.89
CA ALA A 676 -21.37 9.28 23.48
C ALA A 676 -19.85 9.17 23.32
N GLY A 677 -19.38 8.07 22.71
CA GLY A 677 -17.96 7.86 22.45
C GLY A 677 -17.31 9.02 21.68
N VAL A 678 -16.02 9.24 21.91
CA VAL A 678 -15.18 10.24 21.21
C VAL A 678 -15.28 10.02 19.69
N ARG A 679 -15.49 11.09 18.93
CA ARG A 679 -15.41 11.05 17.46
C ARG A 679 -14.34 12.03 16.98
N PRO A 680 -13.11 11.58 16.68
CA PRO A 680 -12.02 12.47 16.31
C PRO A 680 -12.33 13.22 15.01
N ILE A 681 -11.86 14.45 14.88
CA ILE A 681 -11.91 15.24 13.64
C ILE A 681 -10.48 15.30 13.10
N THR A 682 -10.15 14.43 12.15
CA THR A 682 -8.78 14.23 11.65
C THR A 682 -8.50 14.90 10.31
N THR A 683 -9.55 15.33 9.60
CA THR A 683 -9.45 15.94 8.27
C THR A 683 -9.56 17.46 8.32
N ARG A 684 -9.03 18.13 7.29
CA ARG A 684 -9.11 19.59 7.14
C ARG A 684 -10.57 20.03 6.93
N PRO A 685 -11.11 20.96 7.74
CA PRO A 685 -12.45 21.50 7.49
C PRO A 685 -12.55 22.22 6.13
N THR A 686 -13.63 22.04 5.39
CA THR A 686 -13.90 22.83 4.18
C THR A 686 -14.68 24.08 4.54
N LEU A 687 -14.24 25.23 4.04
CA LEU A 687 -14.86 26.53 4.31
C LEU A 687 -15.60 27.03 3.09
N ASN A 688 -16.79 27.61 3.29
CA ASN A 688 -17.55 28.29 2.25
C ASN A 688 -18.23 29.53 2.83
N GLN A 689 -18.33 30.61 2.06
CA GLN A 689 -19.13 31.77 2.43
C GLN A 689 -20.42 31.79 1.63
N ASP A 690 -21.55 31.99 2.31
CA ASP A 690 -22.81 32.23 1.62
C ASP A 690 -22.91 33.66 1.07
N ARG A 691 -24.02 33.97 0.39
CA ARG A 691 -24.25 35.27 -0.26
C ARG A 691 -24.26 36.44 0.73
N ASP A 692 -24.55 36.18 2.00
CA ASP A 692 -24.59 37.20 3.05
C ASP A 692 -23.24 37.32 3.77
N GLY A 693 -22.21 36.59 3.32
CA GLY A 693 -20.87 36.57 3.88
C GLY A 693 -20.70 35.65 5.10
N MET A 694 -21.72 34.88 5.46
CA MET A 694 -21.66 33.99 6.61
C MET A 694 -20.84 32.74 6.29
N MET A 695 -19.95 32.39 7.21
CA MET A 695 -19.03 31.27 7.04
C MET A 695 -19.73 29.95 7.40
N TRP A 696 -19.68 29.01 6.47
CA TRP A 696 -20.06 27.61 6.63
C TRP A 696 -18.83 26.73 6.70
N ILE A 697 -18.81 25.81 7.66
CA ILE A 697 -17.69 24.93 7.99
C ILE A 697 -18.17 23.49 7.85
N TYR A 698 -17.59 22.75 6.92
CA TYR A 698 -17.93 21.35 6.67
C TYR A 698 -16.78 20.45 7.10
N PHE A 699 -17.07 19.40 7.87
CA PHE A 699 -16.03 18.49 8.37
C PHE A 699 -16.58 17.09 8.67
N GLY A 700 -15.75 16.08 8.50
CA GLY A 700 -16.05 14.69 8.84
C GLY A 700 -15.42 14.28 10.17
N THR A 701 -16.03 13.31 10.85
CA THR A 701 -15.42 12.61 11.98
C THR A 701 -14.88 11.24 11.56
N GLY A 702 -13.86 10.75 12.25
CA GLY A 702 -13.22 9.46 11.97
C GLY A 702 -11.70 9.50 12.11
N SER A 703 -11.09 8.36 12.39
CA SER A 703 -9.64 8.14 12.37
C SER A 703 -9.35 6.78 11.76
N ALA A 704 -8.19 6.66 11.13
CA ALA A 704 -7.64 5.41 10.60
C ALA A 704 -6.10 5.41 10.77
N ALA A 705 -5.63 6.05 11.85
CA ALA A 705 -4.22 6.35 12.07
C ALA A 705 -3.51 5.30 12.94
N THR A 706 -4.28 4.48 13.66
CA THR A 706 -3.78 3.40 14.54
C THR A 706 -4.45 2.07 14.22
N LEU A 707 -3.88 0.96 14.74
CA LEU A 707 -4.52 -0.36 14.61
C LEU A 707 -5.85 -0.43 15.37
N ASP A 708 -5.98 0.32 16.47
CA ASP A 708 -7.21 0.37 17.26
C ASP A 708 -8.34 1.02 16.47
N ASP A 709 -8.03 2.01 15.62
CA ASP A 709 -8.99 2.70 14.76
C ASP A 709 -9.65 1.79 13.71
N ILE A 710 -9.02 0.66 13.40
CA ILE A 710 -9.53 -0.32 12.42
C ILE A 710 -9.98 -1.63 13.06
N SER A 711 -10.02 -1.69 14.40
CA SER A 711 -10.53 -2.84 15.14
C SER A 711 -12.02 -3.10 14.86
N ASP A 712 -12.47 -4.33 15.09
CA ASP A 712 -13.89 -4.71 14.93
C ASP A 712 -14.84 -3.81 15.73
N ASP A 713 -14.40 -3.31 16.89
CA ASP A 713 -15.19 -2.41 17.72
C ASP A 713 -15.19 -0.97 17.18
N ALA A 714 -14.06 -0.47 16.67
CA ALA A 714 -13.99 0.83 16.01
C ALA A 714 -14.86 0.87 14.74
N GLN A 715 -14.91 -0.21 13.96
CA GLN A 715 -15.73 -0.31 12.75
C GLN A 715 -17.25 -0.28 13.04
N LYS A 716 -17.69 -0.54 14.27
CA LYS A 716 -19.10 -0.41 14.69
C LYS A 716 -19.49 1.03 15.03
N VAL A 717 -18.52 1.93 15.18
CA VAL A 717 -18.78 3.34 15.53
C VAL A 717 -19.30 4.09 14.31
N THR A 718 -20.49 4.68 14.42
CA THR A 718 -21.00 5.58 13.38
C THR A 718 -20.28 6.92 13.43
N HIS A 719 -19.70 7.31 12.29
CA HIS A 719 -19.14 8.62 12.02
C HIS A 719 -20.11 9.49 11.22
N TYR A 720 -19.89 10.82 11.28
CA TYR A 720 -20.78 11.82 10.69
C TYR A 720 -19.99 12.85 9.89
N LEU A 721 -20.66 13.41 8.88
CA LEU A 721 -20.30 14.63 8.18
C LEU A 721 -21.19 15.76 8.72
N TYR A 722 -20.58 16.89 9.06
CA TYR A 722 -21.25 18.06 9.61
C TYR A 722 -21.11 19.25 8.65
N GLY A 723 -22.12 20.14 8.68
CA GLY A 723 -22.06 21.47 8.11
C GLY A 723 -22.55 22.47 9.15
N LEU A 724 -21.67 23.34 9.62
CA LEU A 724 -21.96 24.30 10.68
C LEU A 724 -21.88 25.74 10.16
N ARG A 725 -22.80 26.58 10.62
CA ARG A 725 -22.69 28.03 10.45
C ARG A 725 -21.86 28.59 11.60
N ASP A 726 -20.86 29.41 11.29
CA ASP A 726 -20.07 30.11 12.32
C ASP A 726 -20.90 31.21 12.98
N LEU A 727 -21.52 30.88 14.12
CA LEU A 727 -22.28 31.80 14.96
C LEU A 727 -21.47 32.33 16.15
N ASP A 728 -20.15 32.10 16.14
CA ASP A 728 -19.20 32.61 17.13
C ASP A 728 -19.45 32.17 18.58
N HIS A 729 -20.10 31.01 18.78
CA HIS A 729 -20.32 30.32 20.05
C HIS A 729 -20.32 28.80 19.88
N THR A 730 -20.28 28.05 20.98
CA THR A 730 -20.33 26.57 20.96
C THR A 730 -21.71 26.05 20.59
N LEU A 731 -21.77 25.26 19.53
CA LEU A 731 -22.95 24.51 19.13
C LEU A 731 -22.87 23.08 19.69
N TYR A 732 -24.01 22.55 20.13
CA TYR A 732 -24.19 21.19 20.58
C TYR A 732 -25.01 20.39 19.57
N ARG A 733 -25.02 19.06 19.74
CA ARG A 733 -25.81 18.17 18.87
C ARG A 733 -27.29 18.55 18.79
N ASN A 734 -27.88 19.05 19.87
CA ASN A 734 -29.30 19.45 19.89
C ASN A 734 -29.58 20.73 19.10
N ASP A 735 -28.55 21.50 18.74
CA ASP A 735 -28.67 22.72 17.94
C ASP A 735 -28.63 22.41 16.43
N LEU A 736 -28.36 21.15 16.05
CA LEU A 736 -28.28 20.71 14.66
C LEU A 736 -29.66 20.32 14.12
N VAL A 737 -29.99 20.80 12.93
CA VAL A 737 -31.14 20.31 12.16
C VAL A 737 -30.72 18.99 11.50
N GLY A 738 -31.48 17.92 11.79
CA GLY A 738 -31.17 16.55 11.36
C GLY A 738 -31.52 16.24 9.91
#